data_AF-A0A0R1GN10-F1
#
_entry.id   AF-A0A0R1GN10-F1
#
_cell.length_a   1.000
_cell.length_b   1.000
_cell.length_c   1.000
_cell.angle_alpha   90.00
_cell.angle_beta   90.00
_cell.angle_gamma   90.00
#
_symmetry.space_group_name_H-M   'P 1'
#
loop_
_entity.id
_entity.type
_entity.pdbx_description
1 polymer ?
#
loop_
_entity_poly.entity_id
_entity_poly.type
_entity_poly.pdbx_seq_one_letter_code
_entity_poly.pdbx_strand_id
1 'polypeptide(L)'
;MKTATATSICNEESTNEQPVSENNDIENEGGDNSNAPIESTKNAVSTEDANTDVSVNASSKGIDNNGFSKESKPQIGIDESQKDSNRYSNDKVSEVSSLNINNENTYYSDINTIEQDYSINASEQVNLNSVSDWMPDVKLQSAVYDSLHDLGQATNDHGGYITTAVDQITQEMMTDLRYFSASNKDITDLTGLQFATGLISADFSGNVITESLPDFTVFQNLVDIDLGEVPSIVSNETLPNGLSQLKHVTVTTGSMNYGLLNAQLTTSIILNTDFLNATMIKDDNIYSGKIYVPLASVYQGYLQSDGTYAYGANLNVVLNDAPAGLSYDSVNRRFVLDLILLGNQSLNFNFEIQDYESGIVMYTGHDSFEIAQFPVSIIPSINNDVDQTIIDQLITLNQYGKTLDLNSQIENLQNYIETQLPDETGVLFESYQDAQDKQTEITETSGLYLLALALDGNSQKFDKYYQAVKARFYNATVNGFSWSYNATTGILESGSASIDDLRIIQAMLILNEKDNNTERISEVNNLISGFIGLSLNSDYLMTDGSDFSGHQESQIRLDYIDLSVLQYIYELKGLNTNALQEQLSIIENGYLGDDFPWYKTFYDYNTGLYSLNEVEGTLNITDSLLVMLNLAKVGKLQTASLNWLKDNTKNETIYNNYYPDGTPVEKNTAASTYAYVAQIASVINDEALYTDAVNVLKNMLDNDATSPLFGSTAYDGQSAAFNDLNVLVAFLS
;
A
#
# COMPACT_ATOMS: atom_id res chain seq x y z
N MET A 1 -66.57 -22.08 31.79
CA MET A 1 -66.74 -23.54 31.95
C MET A 1 -65.39 -24.14 32.32
N LYS A 2 -65.45 -25.32 32.95
CA LYS A 2 -64.42 -26.36 33.04
C LYS A 2 -63.62 -26.55 31.72
N THR A 3 -62.37 -27.03 31.71
CA THR A 3 -61.54 -27.66 32.77
C THR A 3 -60.04 -27.46 32.50
N ALA A 4 -59.18 -27.74 33.48
CA ALA A 4 -57.71 -27.72 33.35
C ALA A 4 -57.05 -28.97 34.00
N THR A 5 -55.90 -29.40 33.47
CA THR A 5 -54.83 -30.27 34.05
C THR A 5 -53.66 -30.28 33.04
N ALA A 6 -52.35 -30.18 33.33
CA ALA A 6 -51.49 -30.78 34.39
C ALA A 6 -51.14 -32.28 34.12
N THR A 7 -49.91 -32.81 34.31
CA THR A 7 -48.56 -32.26 34.61
C THR A 7 -47.48 -33.37 34.45
N SER A 8 -46.27 -33.03 33.95
CA SER A 8 -44.92 -33.67 34.15
C SER A 8 -44.67 -35.18 33.91
N ILE A 9 -43.47 -35.54 33.41
CA ILE A 9 -42.41 -36.31 34.13
C ILE A 9 -41.19 -36.56 33.20
N CYS A 10 -39.98 -36.55 33.77
CA CYS A 10 -38.69 -36.78 33.08
C CYS A 10 -38.34 -38.28 32.92
N ASN A 11 -37.32 -38.58 32.11
CA ASN A 11 -36.20 -39.44 32.54
C ASN A 11 -35.02 -39.39 31.56
N GLU A 12 -33.84 -39.76 32.06
CA GLU A 12 -32.55 -39.84 31.36
C GLU A 12 -32.33 -41.25 30.78
N GLU A 13 -31.47 -41.40 29.76
CA GLU A 13 -30.21 -42.18 29.87
C GLU A 13 -29.36 -42.06 28.59
N SER A 14 -28.08 -42.47 28.68
CA SER A 14 -27.01 -42.24 27.71
C SER A 14 -26.53 -43.50 26.98
N THR A 15 -25.97 -43.36 25.77
CA THR A 15 -24.82 -44.17 25.32
C THR A 15 -23.89 -43.38 24.41
N ASN A 16 -22.58 -43.55 24.58
CA ASN A 16 -21.56 -43.19 23.59
C ASN A 16 -21.63 -44.16 22.39
N GLU A 17 -21.18 -43.72 21.21
CA GLU A 17 -20.00 -44.33 20.55
C GLU A 17 -19.51 -43.52 19.33
N GLN A 18 -18.20 -43.55 19.13
CA GLN A 18 -17.42 -43.08 17.97
C GLN A 18 -16.27 -44.09 17.77
N PRO A 19 -15.54 -44.10 16.63
CA PRO A 19 -15.79 -43.45 15.34
C PRO A 19 -15.82 -44.51 14.20
N VAL A 20 -15.59 -44.13 12.93
CA VAL A 20 -14.53 -44.67 12.04
C VAL A 20 -14.59 -43.99 10.65
N SER A 21 -13.42 -43.88 10.01
CA SER A 21 -13.14 -43.33 8.68
C SER A 21 -13.42 -44.27 7.51
N GLU A 22 -13.52 -43.74 6.28
CA GLU A 22 -12.75 -44.28 5.15
C GLU A 22 -12.51 -43.23 4.05
N ASN A 23 -11.49 -43.45 3.20
CA ASN A 23 -10.96 -42.49 2.21
C ASN A 23 -11.22 -42.94 0.75
N ASN A 24 -10.73 -42.12 -0.18
CA ASN A 24 -10.35 -42.40 -1.58
C ASN A 24 -11.43 -42.20 -2.66
N ASP A 25 -11.21 -41.15 -3.46
CA ASP A 25 -10.87 -41.18 -4.89
C ASP A 25 -11.63 -42.10 -5.85
N ILE A 26 -12.07 -41.53 -6.99
CA ILE A 26 -11.76 -42.05 -8.34
C ILE A 26 -11.90 -40.93 -9.39
N GLU A 27 -11.22 -41.10 -10.52
CA GLU A 27 -10.86 -40.05 -11.47
C GLU A 27 -11.90 -39.79 -12.61
N ASN A 28 -12.05 -38.51 -12.97
CA ASN A 28 -11.80 -37.92 -14.31
C ASN A 28 -12.39 -38.55 -15.60
N GLU A 29 -13.38 -37.87 -16.18
CA GLU A 29 -13.56 -37.64 -17.64
C GLU A 29 -14.01 -36.16 -17.81
N GLY A 30 -13.73 -35.40 -18.88
CA GLY A 30 -13.08 -35.69 -20.16
C GLY A 30 -13.88 -35.09 -21.32
N GLY A 31 -13.61 -33.84 -21.77
CA GLY A 31 -14.43 -33.16 -22.79
C GLY A 31 -13.82 -31.87 -23.36
N ASP A 32 -13.22 -31.98 -24.55
CA ASP A 32 -12.26 -31.05 -25.15
C ASP A 32 -12.86 -29.97 -26.10
N ASN A 33 -12.14 -28.83 -26.27
CA ASN A 33 -12.10 -27.87 -27.40
C ASN A 33 -13.40 -27.14 -27.87
N SER A 34 -13.40 -25.90 -28.42
CA SER A 34 -12.31 -25.09 -29.06
C SER A 34 -12.71 -23.61 -29.32
N ASN A 35 -11.69 -22.73 -29.45
CA ASN A 35 -11.48 -21.60 -30.39
C ASN A 35 -12.62 -20.68 -30.93
N ALA A 36 -12.42 -19.38 -31.24
CA ALA A 36 -11.35 -18.39 -30.94
C ALA A 36 -11.86 -16.93 -31.27
N PRO A 37 -11.11 -15.91 -31.76
CA PRO A 37 -11.07 -14.59 -31.10
C PRO A 37 -11.52 -13.38 -31.96
N ILE A 38 -11.51 -12.17 -31.37
CA ILE A 38 -11.53 -10.87 -32.07
C ILE A 38 -10.45 -9.95 -31.46
N GLU A 39 -9.90 -9.05 -32.28
CA GLU A 39 -8.61 -8.38 -32.08
C GLU A 39 -8.62 -7.07 -31.27
N SER A 40 -7.41 -6.62 -30.93
CA SER A 40 -7.08 -5.37 -30.22
C SER A 40 -7.09 -4.12 -31.12
N THR A 41 -7.05 -2.93 -30.50
CA THR A 41 -6.30 -1.79 -31.06
C THR A 41 -5.52 -1.08 -29.94
N LYS A 42 -4.20 -0.91 -30.14
CA LYS A 42 -3.37 0.05 -29.39
C LYS A 42 -3.28 1.36 -30.17
N ASN A 43 -3.12 2.46 -29.46
CA ASN A 43 -2.40 3.64 -29.95
C ASN A 43 -1.78 4.37 -28.74
N ALA A 44 -0.66 5.05 -28.96
CA ALA A 44 0.09 5.80 -27.96
C ALA A 44 0.70 7.05 -28.60
N VAL A 45 1.23 8.00 -27.79
CA VAL A 45 2.52 8.72 -27.97
C VAL A 45 2.57 10.06 -27.17
N SER A 46 3.59 10.15 -26.29
CA SER A 46 4.35 11.32 -25.79
C SER A 46 3.70 12.60 -25.20
N THR A 47 3.87 12.77 -23.88
CA THR A 47 4.55 13.90 -23.16
C THR A 47 4.46 15.37 -23.62
N GLU A 48 4.11 16.28 -22.70
CA GLU A 48 5.02 17.30 -22.12
C GLU A 48 4.40 17.95 -20.85
N ASP A 49 5.17 18.72 -20.08
CA ASP A 49 4.93 19.04 -18.65
C ASP A 49 3.91 20.17 -18.32
N ALA A 50 3.31 20.10 -17.13
CA ALA A 50 2.98 21.27 -16.30
C ALA A 50 2.72 20.89 -14.81
N ASN A 51 3.40 21.56 -13.87
CA ASN A 51 3.09 21.49 -12.44
C ASN A 51 1.80 22.26 -12.09
N THR A 52 0.93 21.66 -11.29
CA THR A 52 0.10 22.34 -10.26
C THR A 52 -0.27 21.35 -9.17
N ASP A 53 -0.02 21.68 -7.90
CA ASP A 53 -0.53 20.94 -6.76
C ASP A 53 -2.07 20.93 -6.73
N VAL A 54 -2.66 19.80 -6.33
CA VAL A 54 -4.09 19.66 -6.08
C VAL A 54 -4.28 18.85 -4.79
N SER A 55 -4.50 19.55 -3.68
CA SER A 55 -4.98 18.94 -2.43
C SER A 55 -6.42 18.48 -2.61
N VAL A 56 -6.69 17.20 -2.33
CA VAL A 56 -8.01 16.58 -2.53
C VAL A 56 -8.81 16.63 -1.22
N ASN A 57 -9.24 17.83 -0.81
CA ASN A 57 -10.06 18.00 0.38
C ASN A 57 -11.38 17.21 0.28
N ALA A 58 -11.60 16.28 1.22
CA ALA A 58 -12.84 15.53 1.38
C ALA A 58 -13.97 16.43 1.92
N SER A 59 -14.59 17.22 1.04
CA SER A 59 -15.59 18.23 1.44
C SER A 59 -16.90 17.61 1.95
N SER A 60 -17.20 17.75 3.24
CA SER A 60 -18.56 17.50 3.75
C SER A 60 -19.52 18.58 3.23
N LYS A 61 -20.40 18.25 2.29
CA LYS A 61 -21.20 19.25 1.57
C LYS A 61 -22.47 19.66 2.31
N GLY A 62 -22.37 20.77 3.04
CA GLY A 62 -23.53 21.57 3.42
C GLY A 62 -24.36 21.96 2.19
N ILE A 63 -25.69 21.90 2.33
CA ILE A 63 -26.67 22.21 1.28
C ILE A 63 -26.85 23.72 1.18
N ASP A 64 -26.61 24.34 0.01
CA ASP A 64 -27.28 25.62 -0.30
C ASP A 64 -27.45 25.92 -1.81
N ASN A 65 -28.12 27.05 -2.10
CA ASN A 65 -28.92 27.29 -3.29
C ASN A 65 -28.40 28.40 -4.23
N ASN A 66 -28.90 28.34 -5.46
CA ASN A 66 -28.88 29.37 -6.51
C ASN A 66 -27.56 29.57 -7.28
N GLY A 67 -27.69 29.87 -8.57
CA GLY A 67 -26.61 30.34 -9.43
C GLY A 67 -27.14 31.10 -10.64
N PHE A 68 -26.32 31.92 -11.30
CA PHE A 68 -26.67 32.59 -12.56
C PHE A 68 -25.43 33.04 -13.36
N SER A 69 -25.51 32.97 -14.70
CA SER A 69 -24.69 33.66 -15.74
C SER A 69 -23.15 33.78 -15.54
N LYS A 70 -22.30 33.17 -16.38
CA LYS A 70 -21.93 33.58 -17.77
C LYS A 70 -21.49 35.05 -17.93
N GLU A 71 -20.29 35.30 -18.51
CA GLU A 71 -20.13 35.60 -19.95
C GLU A 71 -18.67 35.83 -20.44
N SER A 72 -18.47 35.60 -21.76
CA SER A 72 -17.54 36.30 -22.68
C SER A 72 -15.99 36.13 -22.67
N LYS A 73 -15.49 35.58 -23.79
CA LYS A 73 -14.22 35.92 -24.52
C LYS A 73 -14.36 37.36 -25.16
N PRO A 74 -13.40 38.01 -25.89
CA PRO A 74 -12.23 37.51 -26.69
C PRO A 74 -11.01 38.52 -26.69
N GLN A 75 -10.07 38.71 -27.65
CA GLN A 75 -9.62 38.14 -28.95
C GLN A 75 -8.21 38.70 -29.34
N ILE A 76 -7.64 38.25 -30.49
CA ILE A 76 -6.58 38.93 -31.33
C ILE A 76 -5.14 38.87 -30.75
N GLY A 77 -4.05 38.69 -31.54
CA GLY A 77 -3.88 38.41 -32.98
C GLY A 77 -2.56 38.99 -33.57
N ILE A 78 -2.33 38.86 -34.89
CA ILE A 78 -1.17 39.38 -35.70
C ILE A 78 0.13 38.55 -35.49
N ASP A 79 0.89 38.00 -36.46
CA ASP A 79 1.15 38.13 -37.93
C ASP A 79 2.51 38.80 -38.29
N GLU A 80 2.99 38.56 -39.52
CA GLU A 80 4.27 38.95 -40.17
C GLU A 80 5.57 38.17 -39.82
N SER A 81 6.65 38.29 -40.61
CA SER A 81 6.91 37.53 -41.87
C SER A 81 8.37 37.68 -42.38
N GLN A 82 8.73 36.90 -43.43
CA GLN A 82 9.75 37.22 -44.46
C GLN A 82 11.25 37.36 -44.09
N LYS A 83 12.11 36.49 -44.68
CA LYS A 83 13.03 36.90 -45.78
C LYS A 83 13.85 35.77 -46.43
N ASP A 84 13.93 35.81 -47.76
CA ASP A 84 14.85 35.05 -48.62
C ASP A 84 16.28 35.63 -48.66
N SER A 85 17.30 34.84 -49.03
CA SER A 85 17.74 34.76 -50.45
C SER A 85 19.20 34.28 -50.71
N ASN A 86 19.39 33.72 -51.93
CA ASN A 86 20.64 33.68 -52.75
C ASN A 86 21.70 32.56 -52.51
N ARG A 87 22.34 31.94 -53.53
CA ARG A 87 22.06 31.79 -55.00
C ARG A 87 23.10 30.88 -55.76
N TYR A 88 22.65 30.13 -56.79
CA TYR A 88 23.41 29.46 -57.91
C TYR A 88 24.50 28.40 -57.53
N SER A 89 24.61 27.17 -58.09
CA SER A 89 24.66 26.64 -59.50
C SER A 89 26.05 26.74 -60.16
N ASN A 90 26.49 25.89 -61.12
CA ASN A 90 25.96 24.67 -61.82
C ASN A 90 27.20 23.84 -62.33
N ASP A 91 27.23 22.83 -63.23
CA ASP A 91 26.32 22.35 -64.29
C ASP A 91 26.70 20.90 -64.77
N LYS A 92 25.73 19.96 -64.86
CA LYS A 92 25.72 18.75 -65.76
C LYS A 92 26.84 17.67 -65.56
N VAL A 93 26.86 16.50 -66.23
CA VAL A 93 26.14 15.94 -67.41
C VAL A 93 25.62 14.51 -67.13
N SER A 94 24.55 14.10 -67.81
CA SER A 94 23.91 12.78 -67.78
C SER A 94 24.33 11.85 -68.93
N GLU A 95 24.27 10.53 -68.73
CA GLU A 95 23.91 9.59 -69.82
C GLU A 95 23.17 8.35 -69.27
N VAL A 96 22.40 7.67 -70.13
CA VAL A 96 21.36 6.67 -69.77
C VAL A 96 21.27 5.62 -70.89
N SER A 97 20.69 4.43 -70.59
CA SER A 97 20.24 3.38 -71.53
C SER A 97 21.35 2.52 -72.18
N SER A 98 21.14 1.24 -72.55
CA SER A 98 19.94 0.37 -72.47
C SER A 98 20.20 -1.10 -72.86
N LEU A 99 19.52 -2.04 -72.19
CA LEU A 99 18.86 -3.26 -72.74
C LEU A 99 19.76 -4.34 -73.42
N ASN A 100 19.38 -5.61 -73.69
CA ASN A 100 18.15 -6.44 -73.55
C ASN A 100 18.59 -7.85 -73.04
N ILE A 101 17.89 -8.66 -72.22
CA ILE A 101 16.48 -9.13 -72.14
C ILE A 101 16.21 -10.47 -72.88
N ASN A 102 15.34 -11.30 -72.25
CA ASN A 102 14.72 -12.59 -72.66
C ASN A 102 15.59 -13.88 -72.54
N ASN A 103 15.03 -15.05 -72.15
CA ASN A 103 13.61 -15.38 -71.89
C ASN A 103 13.37 -16.55 -70.89
N GLU A 104 12.19 -16.53 -70.26
CA GLU A 104 11.20 -17.63 -70.02
C GLU A 104 11.60 -19.13 -70.01
N ASN A 105 10.98 -20.06 -69.25
CA ASN A 105 10.10 -20.03 -68.05
C ASN A 105 9.83 -21.48 -67.55
N THR A 106 9.12 -21.64 -66.43
CA THR A 106 8.33 -22.83 -65.97
C THR A 106 9.01 -24.14 -65.52
N TYR A 107 8.56 -24.60 -64.34
CA TYR A 107 8.75 -25.91 -63.67
C TYR A 107 8.14 -27.11 -64.42
N TYR A 108 8.65 -28.34 -64.22
CA TYR A 108 8.04 -29.35 -63.30
C TYR A 108 8.81 -30.69 -63.15
N SER A 109 8.74 -31.27 -61.94
CA SER A 109 8.82 -32.72 -61.56
C SER A 109 10.00 -33.64 -61.94
N ASP A 110 10.72 -34.07 -60.89
CA ASP A 110 10.77 -35.46 -60.35
C ASP A 110 11.84 -36.53 -60.71
N ILE A 111 12.34 -37.15 -59.61
CA ILE A 111 12.79 -38.55 -59.38
C ILE A 111 14.22 -38.99 -59.78
N ASN A 112 15.02 -39.26 -58.73
CA ASN A 112 16.03 -40.32 -58.47
C ASN A 112 16.58 -41.15 -59.67
N THR A 113 17.89 -41.45 -59.74
CA THR A 113 18.49 -42.52 -58.90
C THR A 113 20.04 -42.67 -59.00
N ILE A 114 20.65 -43.08 -57.87
CA ILE A 114 21.78 -44.04 -57.70
C ILE A 114 23.21 -43.68 -58.17
N GLU A 115 24.10 -43.59 -57.17
CA GLU A 115 25.49 -44.09 -57.03
C GLU A 115 26.33 -44.50 -58.27
N GLN A 116 27.59 -44.05 -58.35
CA GLN A 116 28.76 -44.77 -57.78
C GLN A 116 30.08 -43.98 -57.89
N ASP A 117 31.05 -44.32 -57.03
CA ASP A 117 32.37 -43.67 -56.89
C ASP A 117 33.30 -43.74 -58.10
N TYR A 118 34.32 -42.85 -58.14
CA TYR A 118 35.72 -43.30 -58.16
C TYR A 118 36.74 -42.22 -57.72
N SER A 119 37.30 -42.42 -56.50
CA SER A 119 38.63 -42.01 -56.02
C SER A 119 39.22 -40.60 -56.34
N ILE A 120 39.23 -39.77 -55.30
CA ILE A 120 40.32 -38.91 -54.81
C ILE A 120 41.65 -38.95 -55.60
N ASN A 121 42.23 -37.76 -55.81
CA ASN A 121 43.69 -37.56 -55.88
C ASN A 121 44.06 -36.46 -54.89
N ALA A 122 44.99 -36.71 -53.96
CA ALA A 122 45.25 -35.84 -52.81
C ALA A 122 46.56 -35.05 -52.95
N SER A 123 46.53 -33.73 -52.73
CA SER A 123 47.75 -32.94 -52.55
C SER A 123 47.55 -31.54 -51.93
N GLU A 124 46.95 -31.44 -50.74
CA GLU A 124 47.29 -30.35 -49.81
C GLU A 124 47.02 -30.75 -48.36
N GLN A 125 48.05 -30.76 -47.51
CA GLN A 125 47.87 -30.84 -46.06
C GLN A 125 47.62 -29.43 -45.52
N VAL A 126 46.36 -29.01 -45.54
CA VAL A 126 45.93 -27.97 -44.60
C VAL A 126 46.11 -28.55 -43.20
N ASN A 127 46.94 -27.90 -42.37
CA ASN A 127 47.02 -28.24 -40.96
C ASN A 127 45.78 -27.68 -40.27
N LEU A 128 44.66 -28.40 -40.40
CA LEU A 128 43.42 -28.12 -39.67
C LEU A 128 43.73 -28.31 -38.18
N ASN A 129 44.00 -27.21 -37.49
CA ASN A 129 43.94 -27.15 -36.05
C ASN A 129 42.56 -27.66 -35.62
N SER A 130 42.49 -28.50 -34.60
CA SER A 130 41.22 -28.97 -34.06
C SER A 130 40.37 -27.78 -33.62
N VAL A 131 39.04 -27.91 -33.65
CA VAL A 131 38.16 -26.88 -33.08
C VAL A 131 38.51 -26.63 -31.61
N SER A 132 38.86 -27.69 -30.87
CA SER A 132 39.37 -27.61 -29.49
C SER A 132 40.71 -26.85 -29.32
N ASP A 133 41.47 -26.59 -30.39
CA ASP A 133 42.72 -25.82 -30.33
C ASP A 133 42.48 -24.30 -30.29
N TRP A 134 41.26 -23.84 -30.65
CA TRP A 134 40.91 -22.41 -30.73
C TRP A 134 39.55 -22.06 -30.11
N MET A 135 38.72 -23.07 -29.81
CA MET A 135 37.49 -23.00 -29.04
C MET A 135 37.44 -24.22 -28.11
N PRO A 136 38.10 -24.19 -26.94
CA PRO A 136 38.33 -25.38 -26.11
C PRO A 136 37.07 -25.93 -25.42
N ASP A 137 36.06 -25.08 -25.16
CA ASP A 137 34.82 -25.48 -24.48
C ASP A 137 33.90 -26.27 -25.42
N VAL A 138 33.69 -27.55 -25.09
CA VAL A 138 32.86 -28.47 -25.90
C VAL A 138 31.36 -28.16 -25.85
N LYS A 139 30.89 -27.38 -24.86
CA LYS A 139 29.50 -26.89 -24.82
C LYS A 139 29.35 -25.68 -25.71
N LEU A 140 30.33 -24.76 -25.72
CA LEU A 140 30.37 -23.65 -26.67
C LEU A 140 30.44 -24.16 -28.12
N GLN A 141 31.30 -25.15 -28.39
CA GLN A 141 31.36 -25.85 -29.68
C GLN A 141 29.99 -26.39 -30.13
N SER A 142 29.25 -27.02 -29.21
CA SER A 142 27.91 -27.55 -29.51
C SER A 142 26.89 -26.43 -29.76
N ALA A 143 26.93 -25.34 -28.96
CA ALA A 143 26.03 -24.21 -29.14
C ALA A 143 26.29 -23.47 -30.47
N VAL A 144 27.56 -23.30 -30.84
CA VAL A 144 27.97 -22.74 -32.15
C VAL A 144 27.51 -23.66 -33.28
N TYR A 145 27.67 -24.98 -33.15
CA TYR A 145 27.16 -25.95 -34.13
C TYR A 145 25.65 -25.80 -34.32
N ASP A 146 24.88 -25.81 -33.23
CA ASP A 146 23.42 -25.66 -33.27
C ASP A 146 23.01 -24.34 -33.95
N SER A 147 23.68 -23.23 -33.60
CA SER A 147 23.34 -21.89 -34.11
C SER A 147 23.75 -21.66 -35.57
N LEU A 148 24.82 -22.30 -36.05
CA LEU A 148 25.19 -22.30 -37.48
C LEU A 148 24.21 -23.12 -38.35
N HIS A 149 23.39 -23.98 -37.73
CA HIS A 149 22.30 -24.70 -38.40
C HIS A 149 20.93 -24.01 -38.24
N ASP A 150 20.87 -22.85 -37.58
CA ASP A 150 19.66 -22.04 -37.45
C ASP A 150 19.80 -20.74 -38.25
N LEU A 151 19.07 -20.64 -39.36
CA LEU A 151 19.06 -19.46 -40.23
C LEU A 151 18.35 -18.23 -39.61
N GLY A 152 17.79 -18.36 -38.40
CA GLY A 152 17.40 -17.23 -37.55
C GLY A 152 18.56 -16.68 -36.70
N GLN A 153 19.60 -17.48 -36.47
CA GLN A 153 20.75 -17.16 -35.62
C GLN A 153 22.02 -16.84 -36.42
N ALA A 154 22.22 -17.47 -37.57
CA ALA A 154 23.36 -17.26 -38.47
C ALA A 154 22.94 -16.93 -39.91
N THR A 155 23.83 -16.26 -40.65
CA THR A 155 23.85 -16.37 -42.11
C THR A 155 24.51 -17.70 -42.52
N ASN A 156 24.78 -17.89 -43.82
CA ASN A 156 25.48 -19.07 -44.31
C ASN A 156 26.40 -18.67 -45.48
N ASP A 157 27.12 -17.56 -45.29
CA ASP A 157 27.99 -16.97 -46.31
C ASP A 157 29.31 -17.78 -46.42
N HIS A 158 29.73 -18.42 -45.33
CA HIS A 158 30.94 -19.25 -45.24
C HIS A 158 30.64 -20.75 -45.01
N GLY A 159 29.37 -21.16 -45.08
CA GLY A 159 28.97 -22.57 -45.19
C GLY A 159 28.76 -23.32 -43.88
N GLY A 160 28.52 -22.64 -42.75
CA GLY A 160 28.28 -23.31 -41.46
C GLY A 160 27.11 -24.32 -41.50
N TYR A 161 26.01 -23.97 -42.17
CA TYR A 161 24.77 -24.76 -42.27
C TYR A 161 24.92 -26.08 -43.05
N ILE A 162 26.00 -26.24 -43.84
CA ILE A 162 26.25 -27.47 -44.61
C ILE A 162 27.26 -28.42 -43.94
N THR A 163 27.70 -28.10 -42.72
CA THR A 163 28.52 -29.02 -41.92
C THR A 163 27.68 -30.20 -41.40
N THR A 164 28.34 -31.27 -40.98
CA THR A 164 27.68 -32.50 -40.47
C THR A 164 28.22 -32.96 -39.12
N ALA A 165 29.20 -32.25 -38.58
CA ALA A 165 29.84 -32.51 -37.30
C ALA A 165 30.61 -31.27 -36.82
N VAL A 166 30.78 -31.17 -35.50
CA VAL A 166 31.47 -30.05 -34.82
C VAL A 166 32.89 -29.83 -35.34
N ASP A 167 33.61 -30.90 -35.69
CA ASP A 167 35.01 -30.84 -36.15
C ASP A 167 35.20 -30.19 -37.55
N GLN A 168 34.09 -29.87 -38.24
CA GLN A 168 34.08 -29.15 -39.52
C GLN A 168 33.92 -27.63 -39.37
N ILE A 169 33.64 -27.13 -38.15
CA ILE A 169 33.50 -25.69 -37.89
C ILE A 169 34.84 -24.99 -38.10
N THR A 170 34.81 -23.81 -38.73
CA THR A 170 35.99 -22.96 -38.94
C THR A 170 35.83 -21.59 -38.29
N GLN A 171 36.94 -20.90 -38.05
CA GLN A 171 36.95 -19.52 -37.55
C GLN A 171 36.27 -18.54 -38.53
N GLU A 172 36.22 -18.86 -39.82
CA GLU A 172 35.57 -18.05 -40.84
C GLU A 172 34.03 -18.18 -40.75
N MET A 173 33.51 -19.40 -40.53
CA MET A 173 32.09 -19.65 -40.26
C MET A 173 31.56 -18.94 -39.01
N MET A 174 32.40 -18.68 -38.00
CA MET A 174 31.99 -17.88 -36.83
C MET A 174 31.45 -16.50 -37.23
N THR A 175 31.97 -15.92 -38.33
CA THR A 175 31.53 -14.61 -38.82
C THR A 175 30.11 -14.61 -39.39
N ASP A 176 29.48 -15.77 -39.58
CA ASP A 176 28.07 -15.88 -40.01
C ASP A 176 27.08 -15.65 -38.85
N LEU A 177 27.49 -15.84 -37.58
CA LEU A 177 26.62 -15.67 -36.40
C LEU A 177 26.10 -14.22 -36.26
N ARG A 178 24.82 -14.06 -35.90
CA ARG A 178 24.12 -12.77 -35.73
C ARG A 178 23.43 -12.68 -34.36
N TYR A 179 22.66 -13.70 -33.99
CA TYR A 179 21.96 -13.80 -32.71
C TYR A 179 22.32 -15.16 -32.12
N PHE A 180 22.92 -15.21 -30.93
CA PHE A 180 23.49 -16.45 -30.40
C PHE A 180 22.83 -16.87 -29.08
N SER A 181 21.94 -17.87 -29.12
CA SER A 181 21.22 -18.37 -27.95
C SER A 181 21.93 -19.58 -27.34
N ALA A 182 22.69 -19.33 -26.28
CA ALA A 182 23.58 -20.29 -25.63
C ALA A 182 23.30 -20.45 -24.12
N SER A 183 22.12 -20.05 -23.65
CA SER A 183 21.73 -20.11 -22.24
C SER A 183 21.52 -21.53 -21.71
N ASN A 184 21.88 -21.73 -20.44
CA ASN A 184 21.76 -23.00 -19.70
C ASN A 184 22.42 -24.20 -20.42
N LYS A 185 23.65 -24.02 -20.94
CA LYS A 185 24.40 -25.03 -21.71
C LYS A 185 25.56 -25.67 -20.94
N ASP A 186 25.81 -25.27 -19.70
CA ASP A 186 27.03 -25.54 -18.90
C ASP A 186 28.34 -25.04 -19.56
N ILE A 187 28.30 -23.90 -20.26
CA ILE A 187 29.49 -23.25 -20.82
C ILE A 187 30.32 -22.63 -19.68
N THR A 188 31.65 -22.72 -19.79
CA THR A 188 32.61 -22.27 -18.77
C THR A 188 33.77 -21.41 -19.34
N ASP A 189 34.04 -21.50 -20.64
CA ASP A 189 35.04 -20.70 -21.35
C ASP A 189 34.46 -20.14 -22.65
N LEU A 190 34.62 -18.83 -22.89
CA LEU A 190 34.16 -18.14 -24.10
C LEU A 190 35.29 -17.99 -25.15
N THR A 191 36.47 -18.56 -24.91
CA THR A 191 37.56 -18.64 -25.88
C THR A 191 37.07 -19.25 -27.19
N GLY A 192 37.25 -18.53 -28.29
CA GLY A 192 36.74 -18.86 -29.62
C GLY A 192 35.63 -17.90 -30.07
N LEU A 193 34.88 -17.30 -29.15
CA LEU A 193 33.81 -16.35 -29.48
C LEU A 193 34.33 -15.09 -30.19
N GLN A 194 35.59 -14.69 -29.97
CA GLN A 194 36.20 -13.51 -30.62
C GLN A 194 36.24 -13.57 -32.16
N PHE A 195 36.03 -14.74 -32.76
CA PHE A 195 35.91 -14.89 -34.22
C PHE A 195 34.50 -14.52 -34.73
N ALA A 196 33.48 -14.47 -33.87
CA ALA A 196 32.10 -14.16 -34.21
C ALA A 196 31.83 -12.65 -34.36
N THR A 197 32.67 -11.96 -35.14
CA THR A 197 32.65 -10.50 -35.34
C THR A 197 31.36 -9.93 -35.92
N GLY A 198 30.49 -10.80 -36.47
CA GLY A 198 29.17 -10.45 -37.00
C GLY A 198 28.01 -10.44 -35.98
N LEU A 199 28.26 -10.79 -34.71
CA LEU A 199 27.23 -10.83 -33.66
C LEU A 199 26.56 -9.46 -33.44
N ILE A 200 25.26 -9.52 -33.13
CA ILE A 200 24.36 -8.40 -32.83
C ILE A 200 23.83 -8.53 -31.39
N SER A 201 23.49 -9.75 -30.97
CA SER A 201 23.15 -10.12 -29.58
C SER A 201 23.62 -11.54 -29.26
N ALA A 202 23.93 -11.81 -27.99
CA ALA A 202 24.25 -13.15 -27.49
C ALA A 202 23.72 -13.35 -26.06
N ASP A 203 23.17 -14.54 -25.79
CA ASP A 203 22.59 -14.93 -24.50
C ASP A 203 23.35 -16.13 -23.93
N PHE A 204 24.10 -15.90 -22.85
CA PHE A 204 24.77 -16.93 -22.05
C PHE A 204 24.13 -17.08 -20.65
N SER A 205 22.90 -16.62 -20.43
CA SER A 205 22.24 -16.70 -19.12
C SER A 205 22.21 -18.14 -18.56
N GLY A 206 22.40 -18.29 -17.25
CA GLY A 206 22.47 -19.61 -16.59
C GLY A 206 23.71 -20.46 -16.90
N ASN A 207 24.74 -19.92 -17.57
CA ASN A 207 26.08 -20.52 -17.61
C ASN A 207 27.00 -19.92 -16.51
N VAL A 208 28.18 -20.52 -16.29
CA VAL A 208 29.15 -20.06 -15.27
C VAL A 208 30.54 -19.94 -15.91
N ILE A 209 30.86 -18.77 -16.43
CA ILE A 209 32.08 -18.48 -17.18
C ILE A 209 33.25 -18.26 -16.21
N THR A 210 34.00 -19.33 -15.94
CA THR A 210 35.15 -19.31 -15.01
C THR A 210 36.46 -18.88 -15.67
N GLU A 211 36.58 -19.05 -16.99
CA GLU A 211 37.80 -18.76 -17.75
C GLU A 211 37.80 -17.34 -18.36
N SER A 212 38.53 -17.13 -19.47
CA SER A 212 38.77 -15.80 -20.03
C SER A 212 37.62 -15.32 -20.93
N LEU A 213 37.18 -14.08 -20.71
CA LEU A 213 36.28 -13.37 -21.62
C LEU A 213 37.03 -12.85 -22.86
N PRO A 214 36.35 -12.74 -24.03
CA PRO A 214 36.94 -12.15 -25.23
C PRO A 214 37.19 -10.64 -25.09
N ASP A 215 38.04 -10.08 -25.95
CA ASP A 215 38.11 -8.63 -26.16
C ASP A 215 36.88 -8.19 -26.96
N PHE A 216 35.96 -7.44 -26.36
CA PHE A 216 34.69 -7.08 -26.99
C PHE A 216 34.84 -6.03 -28.10
N THR A 217 36.01 -5.39 -28.24
CA THR A 217 36.25 -4.43 -29.34
C THR A 217 36.26 -5.08 -30.73
N VAL A 218 36.28 -6.41 -30.82
CA VAL A 218 36.15 -7.14 -32.10
C VAL A 218 34.71 -7.16 -32.64
N PHE A 219 33.70 -6.99 -31.79
CA PHE A 219 32.28 -7.13 -32.16
C PHE A 219 31.67 -5.79 -32.57
N GLN A 220 31.91 -5.38 -33.83
CA GLN A 220 31.49 -4.06 -34.32
C GLN A 220 29.97 -3.84 -34.41
N ASN A 221 29.17 -4.91 -34.34
CA ASN A 221 27.71 -4.88 -34.46
C ASN A 221 26.96 -5.28 -33.18
N LEU A 222 27.67 -5.69 -32.12
CA LEU A 222 27.08 -6.17 -30.88
C LEU A 222 26.43 -5.01 -30.12
N VAL A 223 25.18 -5.17 -29.72
CA VAL A 223 24.39 -4.15 -29.01
C VAL A 223 24.09 -4.58 -27.57
N ASP A 224 23.92 -5.89 -27.40
CA ASP A 224 23.22 -6.55 -26.30
C ASP A 224 23.94 -7.87 -25.98
N ILE A 225 24.19 -8.16 -24.70
CA ILE A 225 24.74 -9.45 -24.28
C ILE A 225 24.35 -9.80 -22.84
N ASP A 226 23.93 -11.04 -22.60
CA ASP A 226 23.93 -11.66 -21.27
C ASP A 226 25.13 -12.60 -21.16
N LEU A 227 25.96 -12.43 -20.15
CA LEU A 227 27.17 -13.24 -19.93
C LEU A 227 27.00 -14.42 -18.96
N GLY A 228 25.81 -14.61 -18.37
CA GLY A 228 25.59 -15.56 -17.29
C GLY A 228 26.35 -15.17 -16.02
N GLU A 229 26.73 -16.15 -15.21
CA GLU A 229 27.58 -15.92 -14.04
C GLU A 229 29.05 -15.80 -14.46
N VAL A 230 29.74 -14.72 -14.07
CA VAL A 230 31.18 -14.51 -14.37
C VAL A 230 32.00 -14.26 -13.10
N PRO A 231 32.45 -15.32 -12.40
CA PRO A 231 33.23 -15.17 -11.16
C PRO A 231 34.59 -14.46 -11.34
N SER A 232 35.15 -14.46 -12.55
CA SER A 232 36.46 -13.84 -12.83
C SER A 232 36.43 -12.31 -12.88
N ILE A 233 35.30 -11.69 -13.29
CA ILE A 233 35.10 -10.23 -13.27
C ILE A 233 35.20 -9.65 -11.85
N VAL A 234 34.85 -10.45 -10.83
CA VAL A 234 34.91 -10.08 -9.40
C VAL A 234 36.36 -9.89 -8.90
N SER A 235 37.37 -10.31 -9.68
CA SER A 235 38.77 -10.45 -9.21
C SER A 235 39.81 -9.48 -9.80
N ASN A 236 39.45 -8.70 -10.83
CA ASN A 236 40.36 -7.76 -11.50
C ASN A 236 39.78 -6.34 -11.54
N GLU A 237 40.62 -5.34 -11.30
CA GLU A 237 40.26 -3.91 -11.20
C GLU A 237 39.81 -3.26 -12.54
N THR A 238 39.67 -4.04 -13.61
CA THR A 238 39.31 -3.56 -14.95
C THR A 238 38.33 -4.51 -15.65
N LEU A 239 37.20 -3.95 -16.11
CA LEU A 239 36.29 -4.62 -17.06
C LEU A 239 37.04 -5.07 -18.34
N PRO A 240 36.60 -6.15 -19.00
CA PRO A 240 37.08 -6.52 -20.33
C PRO A 240 37.00 -5.35 -21.32
N ASN A 241 38.04 -5.20 -22.17
CA ASN A 241 38.07 -4.17 -23.19
C ASN A 241 36.83 -4.22 -24.08
N GLY A 242 36.25 -3.05 -24.37
CA GLY A 242 35.07 -2.90 -25.22
C GLY A 242 33.73 -3.16 -24.52
N LEU A 243 33.68 -3.91 -23.41
CA LEU A 243 32.40 -4.32 -22.78
C LEU A 243 31.54 -3.12 -22.35
N SER A 244 32.17 -2.05 -21.84
CA SER A 244 31.52 -0.81 -21.42
C SER A 244 31.04 0.11 -22.57
N GLN A 245 31.19 -0.32 -23.83
CA GLN A 245 30.72 0.38 -25.03
C GLN A 245 29.41 -0.20 -25.59
N LEU A 246 28.99 -1.38 -25.11
CA LEU A 246 27.71 -1.98 -25.45
C LEU A 246 26.55 -1.22 -24.77
N LYS A 247 25.31 -1.42 -25.23
CA LYS A 247 24.14 -0.71 -24.66
C LYS A 247 23.45 -1.49 -23.56
N HIS A 248 23.39 -2.81 -23.70
CA HIS A 248 22.78 -3.73 -22.75
C HIS A 248 23.80 -4.82 -22.44
N VAL A 249 24.18 -4.93 -21.17
CA VAL A 249 25.13 -5.92 -20.68
C VAL A 249 24.57 -6.47 -19.38
N THR A 250 24.08 -7.70 -19.42
CA THR A 250 23.67 -8.43 -18.22
C THR A 250 24.84 -9.29 -17.76
N VAL A 251 25.19 -9.18 -16.48
CA VAL A 251 26.19 -10.04 -15.83
C VAL A 251 25.64 -10.47 -14.47
N THR A 252 25.60 -11.78 -14.24
CA THR A 252 25.35 -12.33 -12.91
C THR A 252 26.70 -12.48 -12.19
N THR A 253 26.75 -12.13 -10.91
CA THR A 253 27.95 -12.35 -10.09
C THR A 253 27.54 -12.74 -8.67
N GLY A 254 27.99 -13.89 -8.19
CA GLY A 254 27.84 -14.24 -6.77
C GLY A 254 28.61 -13.27 -5.88
N SER A 255 27.90 -12.55 -4.99
CA SER A 255 28.46 -11.75 -3.89
C SER A 255 29.16 -10.41 -4.22
N MET A 256 28.69 -9.63 -5.20
CA MET A 256 29.17 -8.24 -5.40
C MET A 256 28.22 -7.18 -4.84
N ASN A 257 28.69 -6.39 -3.86
CA ASN A 257 27.97 -5.25 -3.27
C ASN A 257 28.37 -3.91 -3.93
N TYR A 258 28.66 -3.87 -5.24
CA TYR A 258 29.10 -2.64 -5.93
C TYR A 258 28.66 -2.59 -7.40
N GLY A 259 28.55 -1.37 -7.91
CA GLY A 259 28.10 -1.10 -9.29
C GLY A 259 29.24 -1.14 -10.30
N LEU A 260 28.95 -1.71 -11.48
CA LEU A 260 29.77 -1.56 -12.68
C LEU A 260 29.16 -0.47 -13.58
N LEU A 261 30.01 0.34 -14.20
CA LEU A 261 29.56 1.42 -15.08
C LEU A 261 29.07 0.83 -16.42
N ASN A 262 27.86 1.21 -16.84
CA ASN A 262 27.19 0.78 -18.08
C ASN A 262 26.81 -0.72 -18.16
N ALA A 263 26.56 -1.41 -17.04
CA ALA A 263 26.01 -2.76 -17.02
C ALA A 263 24.68 -2.81 -16.26
N GLN A 264 23.73 -3.64 -16.72
CA GLN A 264 22.51 -3.97 -16.00
C GLN A 264 22.81 -5.18 -15.11
N LEU A 265 23.15 -4.93 -13.84
CA LEU A 265 23.49 -5.99 -12.90
C LEU A 265 22.26 -6.50 -12.14
N THR A 266 21.82 -7.70 -12.49
CA THR A 266 20.94 -8.52 -11.64
C THR A 266 21.80 -9.40 -10.73
N THR A 267 21.89 -9.04 -9.45
CA THR A 267 22.64 -9.82 -8.45
C THR A 267 21.75 -10.11 -7.23
N SER A 268 21.40 -11.37 -7.04
CA SER A 268 20.81 -11.84 -5.79
C SER A 268 21.89 -11.89 -4.71
N ILE A 269 21.81 -11.02 -3.70
CA ILE A 269 22.75 -11.00 -2.59
C ILE A 269 22.06 -11.64 -1.38
N ILE A 270 22.60 -12.75 -0.90
CA ILE A 270 22.19 -13.33 0.39
C ILE A 270 23.22 -12.89 1.42
N LEU A 271 22.95 -11.79 2.12
CA LEU A 271 23.84 -11.32 3.18
C LEU A 271 23.84 -12.29 4.37
N ASN A 272 25.04 -12.59 4.90
CA ASN A 272 25.16 -13.27 6.18
C ASN A 272 24.79 -12.29 7.31
N THR A 273 23.98 -12.75 8.26
CA THR A 273 23.35 -11.92 9.30
C THR A 273 24.37 -11.29 10.26
N ASP A 274 25.55 -11.91 10.43
CA ASP A 274 26.71 -11.33 11.13
C ASP A 274 27.16 -9.96 10.55
N PHE A 275 27.05 -9.76 9.23
CA PHE A 275 27.60 -8.60 8.53
C PHE A 275 26.73 -7.35 8.72
N LEU A 276 25.42 -7.51 8.58
CA LEU A 276 24.45 -6.43 8.79
C LEU A 276 24.49 -5.91 10.23
N ASN A 277 24.52 -6.82 11.21
CA ASN A 277 24.60 -6.48 12.65
C ASN A 277 25.79 -5.58 13.03
N ALA A 278 26.85 -5.53 12.22
CA ALA A 278 28.01 -4.67 12.44
C ALA A 278 27.91 -3.27 11.80
N THR A 279 26.97 -3.04 10.88
CA THR A 279 26.82 -1.77 10.12
C THR A 279 25.56 -0.99 10.45
N MET A 280 24.59 -1.62 11.10
CA MET A 280 23.34 -0.96 11.48
C MET A 280 23.53 0.05 12.61
N ILE A 281 22.91 1.22 12.45
CA ILE A 281 22.91 2.30 13.42
C ILE A 281 21.51 2.38 14.03
N LYS A 282 21.41 2.27 15.36
CA LYS A 282 20.13 2.54 16.05
C LYS A 282 19.86 4.05 16.01
N ASP A 283 18.59 4.42 15.93
CA ASP A 283 18.16 5.74 16.39
C ASP A 283 18.61 6.01 17.84
N ASP A 284 19.14 7.21 18.09
CA ASP A 284 19.43 7.70 19.45
C ASP A 284 18.11 7.91 20.23
N ASN A 285 16.99 8.17 19.53
CA ASN A 285 15.66 8.04 20.12
C ASN A 285 15.34 6.57 20.33
N ILE A 286 15.62 6.07 21.54
CA ILE A 286 15.47 4.64 21.87
C ILE A 286 14.06 4.08 21.70
N TYR A 287 13.03 4.94 21.58
CA TYR A 287 11.60 4.60 21.46
C TYR A 287 11.04 4.65 20.04
N SER A 288 11.80 5.07 19.03
CA SER A 288 11.29 5.11 17.65
C SER A 288 11.18 3.73 17.00
N GLY A 289 11.73 2.67 17.62
CA GLY A 289 11.79 1.32 17.04
C GLY A 289 12.56 1.22 15.72
N LYS A 290 13.14 2.32 15.22
CA LYS A 290 13.75 2.41 13.89
C LYS A 290 15.22 2.00 13.92
N ILE A 291 15.58 1.10 13.00
CA ILE A 291 16.96 0.70 12.70
C ILE A 291 17.35 1.27 11.34
N TYR A 292 18.56 1.79 11.23
CA TYR A 292 19.10 2.35 10.00
C TYR A 292 20.20 1.46 9.41
N VAL A 293 20.01 1.02 8.17
CA VAL A 293 21.01 0.28 7.38
C VAL A 293 21.60 1.24 6.33
N PRO A 294 22.87 1.66 6.43
CA PRO A 294 23.49 2.49 5.38
C PRO A 294 23.45 1.78 4.02
N LEU A 295 23.19 2.52 2.93
CA LEU A 295 23.20 1.94 1.58
C LEU A 295 24.52 1.21 1.29
N ALA A 296 25.64 1.71 1.81
CA ALA A 296 26.98 1.12 1.71
C ALA A 296 27.10 -0.33 2.24
N SER A 297 26.17 -0.80 3.07
CA SER A 297 26.13 -2.20 3.52
C SER A 297 25.73 -3.16 2.39
N VAL A 298 24.78 -2.76 1.54
CA VAL A 298 24.24 -3.57 0.44
C VAL A 298 24.81 -3.17 -0.93
N TYR A 299 25.15 -1.89 -1.10
CA TYR A 299 25.68 -1.29 -2.31
C TYR A 299 26.65 -0.14 -2.00
N GLN A 300 27.95 -0.37 -2.23
CA GLN A 300 29.05 0.54 -1.91
C GLN A 300 29.20 1.70 -2.92
N GLY A 301 28.57 1.61 -4.10
CA GLY A 301 28.75 2.54 -5.21
C GLY A 301 29.63 1.94 -6.32
N TYR A 302 30.17 2.80 -7.18
CA TYR A 302 31.10 2.41 -8.25
C TYR A 302 32.54 2.41 -7.74
N LEU A 303 33.29 1.35 -8.03
CA LEU A 303 34.73 1.30 -7.76
C LEU A 303 35.45 2.37 -8.60
N GLN A 304 36.27 3.17 -7.93
CA GLN A 304 37.07 4.26 -8.51
C GLN A 304 38.50 3.81 -8.79
N SER A 305 39.20 4.54 -9.66
CA SER A 305 40.58 4.24 -10.07
C SER A 305 41.65 4.37 -8.96
N ASP A 306 41.26 4.75 -7.74
CA ASP A 306 42.11 4.80 -6.55
C ASP A 306 41.76 3.72 -5.51
N GLY A 307 40.84 2.80 -5.85
CA GLY A 307 40.36 1.74 -4.95
C GLY A 307 39.29 2.18 -3.95
N THR A 308 38.81 3.44 -4.01
CA THR A 308 37.64 3.88 -3.23
C THR A 308 36.33 3.55 -3.96
N TYR A 309 35.20 3.67 -3.27
CA TYR A 309 33.88 3.60 -3.90
C TYR A 309 33.19 4.96 -3.84
N ALA A 310 32.49 5.33 -4.91
CA ALA A 310 31.72 6.57 -4.99
C ALA A 310 30.37 6.32 -5.67
N TYR A 311 29.33 6.99 -5.17
CA TYR A 311 28.00 6.96 -5.78
C TYR A 311 27.90 7.89 -6.98
N GLY A 312 26.99 7.58 -7.91
CA GLY A 312 26.54 8.54 -8.92
C GLY A 312 25.96 9.80 -8.28
N ALA A 313 26.10 10.94 -8.97
CA ALA A 313 25.53 12.20 -8.53
C ALA A 313 24.00 12.11 -8.44
N ASN A 314 23.40 11.51 -9.47
CA ASN A 314 21.95 11.37 -9.68
C ASN A 314 21.43 10.01 -9.21
N LEU A 315 21.93 9.49 -8.08
CA LEU A 315 21.49 8.19 -7.57
C LEU A 315 20.08 8.26 -6.96
N ASN A 316 19.15 7.50 -7.54
CA ASN A 316 17.85 7.17 -6.96
C ASN A 316 17.85 5.73 -6.42
N VAL A 317 17.03 5.44 -5.41
CA VAL A 317 16.77 4.07 -4.92
C VAL A 317 15.26 3.85 -4.87
N VAL A 318 14.81 2.80 -5.53
CA VAL A 318 13.40 2.38 -5.57
C VAL A 318 13.25 1.08 -4.81
N LEU A 319 12.25 0.99 -3.93
CA LEU A 319 11.85 -0.25 -3.27
C LEU A 319 10.69 -0.87 -4.06
N ASN A 320 10.88 -2.09 -4.55
CA ASN A 320 9.84 -2.82 -5.27
C ASN A 320 9.06 -3.69 -4.26
N ASP A 321 7.73 -3.54 -4.24
CA ASP A 321 6.81 -4.21 -3.31
C ASP A 321 7.23 -4.10 -1.83
N ALA A 322 7.53 -2.85 -1.41
CA ALA A 322 8.02 -2.55 -0.06
C ALA A 322 7.05 -3.02 1.05
N PRO A 323 7.48 -3.92 1.95
CA PRO A 323 6.65 -4.34 3.08
C PRO A 323 6.50 -3.21 4.11
N ALA A 324 5.35 -3.16 4.78
CA ALA A 324 5.05 -2.14 5.79
C ALA A 324 6.15 -2.06 6.87
N GLY A 325 6.70 -0.86 7.07
CA GLY A 325 7.83 -0.62 7.96
C GLY A 325 9.21 -0.61 7.30
N LEU A 326 9.35 -0.93 6.00
CA LEU A 326 10.56 -0.66 5.24
C LEU A 326 10.42 0.63 4.41
N SER A 327 11.40 1.53 4.52
CA SER A 327 11.50 2.73 3.68
C SER A 327 12.96 3.11 3.41
N TYR A 328 13.20 4.13 2.58
CA TYR A 328 14.54 4.62 2.24
C TYR A 328 14.68 6.12 2.49
N ASP A 329 15.58 6.49 3.40
CA ASP A 329 16.01 7.86 3.66
C ASP A 329 17.08 8.24 2.64
N SER A 330 16.66 8.96 1.60
CA SER A 330 17.51 9.39 0.49
C SER A 330 18.48 10.52 0.85
N VAL A 331 18.18 11.29 1.90
CA VAL A 331 19.04 12.38 2.38
C VAL A 331 20.29 11.82 3.06
N ASN A 332 20.11 10.83 3.91
CA ASN A 332 21.20 10.16 4.65
C ASN A 332 21.66 8.85 3.98
N ARG A 333 21.06 8.48 2.85
CA ARG A 333 21.34 7.28 2.03
C ARG A 333 21.33 5.98 2.82
N ARG A 334 20.20 5.69 3.47
CA ARG A 334 20.03 4.52 4.36
C ARG A 334 18.62 3.96 4.26
N PHE A 335 18.48 2.64 4.33
CA PHE A 335 17.18 2.00 4.56
C PHE A 335 16.79 2.22 6.02
N VAL A 336 15.48 2.38 6.25
CA VAL A 336 14.86 2.55 7.56
C VAL A 336 13.94 1.35 7.80
N LEU A 337 14.21 0.60 8.86
CA LEU A 337 13.41 -0.53 9.30
C LEU A 337 12.67 -0.12 10.58
N ASP A 338 11.36 0.10 10.51
CA ASP A 338 10.51 0.30 11.68
C ASP A 338 10.13 -1.08 12.27
N LEU A 339 10.79 -1.46 13.36
CA LEU A 339 10.56 -2.76 14.01
C LEU A 339 9.16 -2.90 14.64
N ILE A 340 8.43 -1.80 14.83
CA ILE A 340 7.10 -1.80 15.43
C ILE A 340 6.04 -2.22 14.40
N LEU A 341 6.26 -1.84 13.14
CA LEU A 341 5.50 -2.31 11.98
C LEU A 341 5.95 -3.71 11.50
N LEU A 342 7.26 -3.97 11.47
CA LEU A 342 7.82 -5.24 10.96
C LEU A 342 7.67 -6.43 11.92
N GLY A 343 7.65 -6.17 13.23
CA GLY A 343 7.63 -7.21 14.27
C GLY A 343 8.87 -8.13 14.23
N ASN A 344 8.71 -9.41 14.57
CA ASN A 344 9.81 -10.39 14.67
C ASN A 344 10.10 -11.16 13.36
N GLN A 345 9.64 -10.69 12.20
CA GLN A 345 9.69 -11.46 10.95
C GLN A 345 11.00 -11.26 10.19
N SER A 346 11.50 -12.30 9.51
CA SER A 346 12.61 -12.14 8.55
C SER A 346 12.10 -11.46 7.28
N LEU A 347 12.62 -10.27 6.99
CA LEU A 347 12.23 -9.49 5.83
C LEU A 347 12.97 -9.99 4.59
N ASN A 348 12.30 -10.06 3.45
CA ASN A 348 12.91 -10.19 2.12
C ASN A 348 12.37 -9.02 1.27
N PHE A 349 13.23 -8.36 0.51
CA PHE A 349 12.83 -7.19 -0.28
C PHE A 349 13.68 -7.06 -1.55
N ASN A 350 13.08 -6.43 -2.56
CA ASN A 350 13.75 -6.09 -3.81
C ASN A 350 13.97 -4.57 -3.86
N PHE A 351 15.13 -4.15 -4.37
CA PHE A 351 15.41 -2.74 -4.59
C PHE A 351 16.20 -2.52 -5.88
N GLU A 352 15.95 -1.38 -6.50
CA GLU A 352 16.65 -0.92 -7.69
C GLU A 352 17.43 0.35 -7.38
N ILE A 353 18.57 0.50 -8.04
CA ILE A 353 19.33 1.75 -8.07
C ILE A 353 19.29 2.28 -9.48
N GLN A 354 18.69 3.46 -9.63
CA GLN A 354 18.39 4.08 -10.91
C GLN A 354 19.16 5.40 -11.05
N ASP A 355 19.51 5.77 -12.28
CA ASP A 355 19.89 7.16 -12.57
C ASP A 355 18.63 8.03 -12.63
N TYR A 356 18.59 9.08 -11.81
CA TYR A 356 17.42 9.94 -11.60
C TYR A 356 17.02 10.76 -12.84
N GLU A 357 17.96 11.11 -13.72
CA GLU A 357 17.66 11.89 -14.93
C GLU A 357 17.13 11.03 -16.08
N SER A 358 17.55 9.77 -16.17
CA SER A 358 17.22 8.87 -17.28
C SER A 358 16.26 7.71 -16.94
N GLY A 359 16.04 7.44 -15.64
CA GLY A 359 15.25 6.29 -15.17
C GLY A 359 15.90 4.93 -15.43
N ILE A 360 17.17 4.89 -15.87
CA ILE A 360 17.86 3.65 -16.20
C ILE A 360 18.22 2.89 -14.92
N VAL A 361 17.78 1.64 -14.81
CA VAL A 361 18.18 0.71 -13.75
C VAL A 361 19.65 0.31 -13.95
N MET A 362 20.50 0.69 -12.99
CA MET A 362 21.95 0.45 -12.99
C MET A 362 22.36 -0.76 -12.13
N TYR A 363 21.48 -1.17 -11.22
CA TYR A 363 21.66 -2.31 -10.33
C TYR A 363 20.29 -2.74 -9.78
N THR A 364 20.05 -4.05 -9.71
CA THR A 364 18.89 -4.65 -9.05
C THR A 364 19.38 -5.62 -7.98
N GLY A 365 18.98 -5.36 -6.73
CA GLY A 365 19.30 -6.19 -5.56
C GLY A 365 18.05 -6.89 -5.03
N HIS A 366 18.21 -8.16 -4.69
CA HIS A 366 17.34 -8.88 -3.77
C HIS A 366 18.15 -9.14 -2.50
N ASP A 367 17.62 -8.81 -1.33
CA ASP A 367 18.32 -8.94 -0.03
C ASP A 367 17.32 -9.28 1.10
N SER A 368 17.83 -9.61 2.30
CA SER A 368 17.01 -10.04 3.43
C SER A 368 17.55 -9.62 4.81
N PHE A 369 16.65 -9.30 5.73
CA PHE A 369 16.96 -8.91 7.11
C PHE A 369 16.38 -9.92 8.11
N GLU A 370 17.22 -10.72 8.78
CA GLU A 370 16.77 -11.68 9.80
C GLU A 370 16.58 -11.00 11.17
N ILE A 371 15.39 -10.43 11.40
CA ILE A 371 15.07 -9.64 12.61
C ILE A 371 15.13 -10.49 13.90
N ALA A 372 15.02 -11.82 13.79
CA ALA A 372 15.01 -12.77 14.91
C ALA A 372 16.29 -12.79 15.78
N GLN A 373 17.39 -12.15 15.35
CA GLN A 373 18.65 -12.08 16.13
C GLN A 373 18.77 -10.83 17.01
N PHE A 374 17.86 -9.87 16.96
CA PHE A 374 17.89 -8.76 17.90
C PHE A 374 17.54 -9.23 19.32
N PRO A 375 18.32 -8.82 20.35
CA PRO A 375 17.94 -9.13 21.72
C PRO A 375 16.60 -8.44 22.01
N VAL A 376 15.62 -9.24 22.46
CA VAL A 376 14.19 -8.88 22.66
C VAL A 376 13.97 -7.68 23.61
N SER A 377 15.04 -7.20 24.26
CA SER A 377 15.10 -5.94 25.01
C SER A 377 15.33 -4.67 24.16
N ILE A 378 15.33 -4.74 22.82
CA ILE A 378 15.50 -3.58 21.92
C ILE A 378 14.20 -3.17 21.24
N ILE A 379 13.36 -4.13 20.84
CA ILE A 379 11.96 -3.86 20.52
C ILE A 379 11.33 -3.39 21.85
N PRO A 380 10.56 -2.29 21.88
CA PRO A 380 9.73 -1.97 23.03
C PRO A 380 8.84 -3.19 23.30
N SER A 381 9.02 -3.85 24.45
CA SER A 381 8.40 -5.15 24.70
C SER A 381 6.89 -5.01 24.54
N ILE A 382 6.30 -5.68 23.54
CA ILE A 382 4.85 -5.68 23.31
C ILE A 382 4.21 -6.03 24.65
N ASN A 383 3.56 -5.05 25.26
CA ASN A 383 3.18 -5.16 26.66
C ASN A 383 1.88 -5.95 26.73
N ASN A 384 2.01 -7.28 26.68
CA ASN A 384 0.87 -8.21 26.74
C ASN A 384 -0.01 -7.95 27.97
N ASP A 385 0.58 -7.40 29.03
CA ASP A 385 -0.08 -6.93 30.24
C ASP A 385 -0.05 -5.38 30.29
N VAL A 386 -0.84 -4.70 29.45
CA VAL A 386 -1.07 -3.24 29.54
C VAL A 386 -1.62 -2.89 30.93
N ASP A 387 -1.22 -1.74 31.51
CA ASP A 387 -1.71 -1.31 32.82
C ASP A 387 -3.25 -1.27 32.83
N GLN A 388 -3.84 -2.05 33.74
CA GLN A 388 -5.30 -2.17 33.90
C GLN A 388 -5.96 -0.79 34.05
N THR A 389 -5.30 0.22 34.63
CA THR A 389 -5.87 1.57 34.77
C THR A 389 -6.09 2.28 33.43
N ILE A 390 -5.42 1.86 32.35
CA ILE A 390 -5.66 2.33 30.98
C ILE A 390 -6.85 1.59 30.38
N ILE A 391 -6.97 0.27 30.59
CA ILE A 391 -8.15 -0.51 30.17
C ILE A 391 -9.40 0.01 30.88
N ASP A 392 -9.30 0.29 32.18
CA ASP A 392 -10.35 0.91 33.00
C ASP A 392 -10.80 2.25 32.39
N GLN A 393 -9.88 3.11 31.92
CA GLN A 393 -10.22 4.37 31.24
C GLN A 393 -11.04 4.15 29.96
N LEU A 394 -10.71 3.14 29.15
CA LEU A 394 -11.47 2.79 27.94
C LEU A 394 -12.93 2.40 28.25
N ILE A 395 -13.17 1.80 29.43
CA ILE A 395 -14.49 1.34 29.91
C ILE A 395 -15.14 2.29 30.93
N THR A 396 -14.61 3.50 31.17
CA THR A 396 -15.09 4.44 32.21
C THR A 396 -16.40 5.15 31.81
N LEU A 397 -17.45 4.37 31.58
CA LEU A 397 -18.83 4.82 31.53
C LEU A 397 -19.59 4.25 32.74
N ASN A 398 -20.11 5.14 33.57
CA ASN A 398 -20.90 4.84 34.75
C ASN A 398 -22.37 4.63 34.37
N GLN A 399 -22.90 3.48 34.78
CA GLN A 399 -24.21 2.90 34.42
C GLN A 399 -25.43 3.64 35.02
N TYR A 400 -25.40 4.96 34.95
CA TYR A 400 -26.48 5.86 35.31
C TYR A 400 -27.71 5.64 34.41
N GLY A 401 -27.55 5.21 33.16
CA GLY A 401 -28.68 4.82 32.29
C GLY A 401 -29.54 3.70 32.89
N LYS A 402 -28.91 2.75 33.59
CA LYS A 402 -29.60 1.66 34.31
C LYS A 402 -30.25 2.15 35.61
N THR A 403 -29.75 3.24 36.20
CA THR A 403 -30.32 3.89 37.38
C THR A 403 -31.57 4.74 37.04
N LEU A 404 -31.62 5.29 35.82
CA LEU A 404 -32.76 6.10 35.32
C LEU A 404 -33.87 5.28 34.62
N ASP A 405 -33.79 3.94 34.63
CA ASP A 405 -34.75 3.00 34.02
C ASP A 405 -35.06 3.32 32.54
N LEU A 406 -34.00 3.48 31.73
CA LEU A 406 -34.10 3.82 30.31
C LEU A 406 -34.44 2.63 29.40
N ASN A 407 -34.79 1.47 29.97
CA ASN A 407 -34.93 0.19 29.24
C ASN A 407 -35.85 0.28 28.01
N SER A 408 -37.00 0.95 28.13
CA SER A 408 -37.93 1.13 27.00
C SER A 408 -37.43 2.11 25.94
N GLN A 409 -36.62 3.12 26.31
CA GLN A 409 -35.99 4.01 25.34
C GLN A 409 -34.89 3.28 24.56
N ILE A 410 -34.08 2.48 25.25
CA ILE A 410 -33.04 1.63 24.66
C ILE A 410 -33.68 0.62 23.69
N GLU A 411 -34.72 -0.12 24.12
CA GLU A 411 -35.41 -1.11 23.28
C GLU A 411 -36.02 -0.49 22.01
N ASN A 412 -36.69 0.67 22.13
CA ASN A 412 -37.27 1.36 20.97
C ASN A 412 -36.20 1.87 19.99
N LEU A 413 -35.12 2.48 20.51
CA LEU A 413 -34.03 3.04 19.72
C LEU A 413 -33.20 1.94 19.04
N GLN A 414 -32.89 0.85 19.75
CA GLN A 414 -32.27 -0.34 19.16
C GLN A 414 -33.17 -0.95 18.07
N ASN A 415 -34.48 -1.08 18.30
CA ASN A 415 -35.41 -1.57 17.28
C ASN A 415 -35.47 -0.64 16.04
N TYR A 416 -35.40 0.68 16.22
CA TYR A 416 -35.28 1.62 15.10
C TYR A 416 -33.99 1.37 14.30
N ILE A 417 -32.83 1.38 14.98
CA ILE A 417 -31.51 1.17 14.38
C ILE A 417 -31.44 -0.19 13.65
N GLU A 418 -31.96 -1.26 14.25
CA GLU A 418 -31.91 -2.62 13.71
C GLU A 418 -32.99 -2.91 12.63
N THR A 419 -33.88 -1.96 12.30
CA THR A 419 -34.94 -2.17 11.29
C THR A 419 -35.04 -1.09 10.21
N GLN A 420 -34.58 0.13 10.46
CA GLN A 420 -34.71 1.27 9.52
C GLN A 420 -33.39 1.71 8.89
N LEU A 421 -32.26 1.46 9.55
CA LEU A 421 -30.92 1.83 9.08
C LEU A 421 -30.08 0.72 8.40
N PRO A 422 -30.38 -0.61 8.46
CA PRO A 422 -29.49 -1.62 7.89
C PRO A 422 -29.76 -1.95 6.41
N ASP A 423 -28.70 -2.28 5.68
CA ASP A 423 -28.76 -2.94 4.38
C ASP A 423 -29.08 -4.45 4.50
N GLU A 424 -29.18 -5.16 3.36
CA GLU A 424 -29.42 -6.61 3.32
C GLU A 424 -28.30 -7.48 3.94
N THR A 425 -27.09 -6.95 4.13
CA THR A 425 -26.02 -7.62 4.89
C THR A 425 -26.06 -7.32 6.39
N GLY A 426 -26.70 -6.21 6.76
CA GLY A 426 -26.83 -5.69 8.11
C GLY A 426 -25.88 -4.54 8.45
N VAL A 427 -25.15 -3.98 7.48
CA VAL A 427 -24.34 -2.75 7.64
C VAL A 427 -25.27 -1.54 7.68
N LEU A 428 -24.92 -0.50 8.43
CA LEU A 428 -25.81 0.65 8.67
C LEU A 428 -25.50 1.82 7.70
N PHE A 429 -26.54 2.40 7.12
CA PHE A 429 -26.49 3.67 6.40
C PHE A 429 -26.36 4.86 7.36
N GLU A 430 -25.78 5.97 6.88
CA GLU A 430 -25.53 7.17 7.72
C GLU A 430 -26.81 7.92 8.13
N SER A 431 -27.93 7.73 7.41
CA SER A 431 -29.22 8.31 7.75
C SER A 431 -30.40 7.43 7.32
N TYR A 432 -31.60 7.79 7.78
CA TYR A 432 -32.85 7.19 7.29
C TYR A 432 -33.04 7.36 5.78
N GLN A 433 -32.69 8.52 5.24
CA GLN A 433 -32.80 8.82 3.81
C GLN A 433 -31.86 7.94 2.98
N ASP A 434 -30.63 7.76 3.46
CA ASP A 434 -29.63 6.91 2.83
C ASP A 434 -30.04 5.43 2.82
N ALA A 435 -30.75 4.98 3.86
CA ALA A 435 -31.35 3.64 3.90
C ALA A 435 -32.55 3.48 2.93
N GLN A 436 -33.32 4.54 2.67
CA GLN A 436 -34.39 4.50 1.65
C GLN A 436 -33.84 4.54 0.21
N ASP A 437 -32.82 5.37 -0.04
CA ASP A 437 -32.25 5.58 -1.37
C ASP A 437 -31.10 4.62 -1.72
N LYS A 438 -30.56 3.90 -0.73
CA LYS A 438 -29.32 3.11 -0.78
C LYS A 438 -28.10 3.94 -1.22
N GLN A 439 -27.84 5.03 -0.51
CA GLN A 439 -26.77 5.97 -0.81
C GLN A 439 -25.50 5.71 0.01
N THR A 440 -25.33 6.32 1.19
CA THR A 440 -24.05 6.31 1.91
C THR A 440 -24.03 5.42 3.16
N GLU A 441 -22.99 4.59 3.28
CA GLU A 441 -22.58 3.91 4.51
C GLU A 441 -21.19 4.42 4.91
N ILE A 442 -20.93 4.66 6.20
CA ILE A 442 -19.64 5.19 6.70
C ILE A 442 -19.13 4.43 7.91
N THR A 443 -17.81 4.39 8.08
CA THR A 443 -17.16 3.71 9.21
C THR A 443 -17.46 4.36 10.55
N GLU A 444 -17.78 5.65 10.60
CA GLU A 444 -18.20 6.34 11.83
C GLU A 444 -19.46 5.70 12.43
N THR A 445 -20.49 5.56 11.58
CA THR A 445 -21.76 4.92 11.94
C THR A 445 -21.53 3.47 12.38
N SER A 446 -20.67 2.73 11.67
CA SER A 446 -20.30 1.37 12.05
C SER A 446 -19.53 1.28 13.37
N GLY A 447 -18.57 2.17 13.61
CA GLY A 447 -17.79 2.25 14.86
C GLY A 447 -18.65 2.65 16.07
N LEU A 448 -19.60 3.58 15.88
CA LEU A 448 -20.55 3.97 16.92
C LEU A 448 -21.51 2.82 17.29
N TYR A 449 -21.98 2.02 16.32
CA TYR A 449 -22.81 0.86 16.62
C TYR A 449 -22.03 -0.30 17.22
N LEU A 450 -20.79 -0.55 16.78
CA LEU A 450 -19.87 -1.48 17.45
C LEU A 450 -19.64 -1.06 18.91
N LEU A 451 -19.40 0.22 19.17
CA LEU A 451 -19.26 0.76 20.53
C LEU A 451 -20.52 0.53 21.37
N ALA A 452 -21.72 0.79 20.82
CA ALA A 452 -22.99 0.49 21.51
C ALA A 452 -23.14 -1.00 21.84
N LEU A 453 -22.82 -1.91 20.90
CA LEU A 453 -22.89 -3.36 21.12
C LEU A 453 -21.85 -3.84 22.15
N ALA A 454 -20.67 -3.23 22.19
CA ALA A 454 -19.66 -3.47 23.22
C ALA A 454 -20.09 -2.93 24.59
N LEU A 455 -20.85 -1.84 24.65
CA LEU A 455 -21.43 -1.30 25.88
C LEU A 455 -22.55 -2.19 26.44
N ASP A 456 -23.45 -2.69 25.58
CA ASP A 456 -24.46 -3.72 25.91
C ASP A 456 -23.79 -5.04 26.35
N GLY A 457 -22.61 -5.37 25.80
CA GLY A 457 -21.87 -6.60 26.09
C GLY A 457 -22.35 -7.79 25.24
N ASN A 458 -22.87 -7.51 24.04
CA ASN A 458 -23.58 -8.47 23.22
C ASN A 458 -22.66 -9.10 22.16
N SER A 459 -21.75 -9.97 22.58
CA SER A 459 -20.71 -10.54 21.71
C SER A 459 -21.26 -11.14 20.43
N GLN A 460 -22.40 -11.85 20.47
CA GLN A 460 -22.97 -12.46 19.27
C GLN A 460 -23.46 -11.43 18.25
N LYS A 461 -24.06 -10.31 18.69
CA LYS A 461 -24.40 -9.20 17.78
C LYS A 461 -23.15 -8.48 17.29
N PHE A 462 -22.21 -8.19 18.20
CA PHE A 462 -20.96 -7.48 17.88
C PHE A 462 -20.13 -8.25 16.86
N ASP A 463 -19.78 -9.51 17.14
CA ASP A 463 -18.91 -10.32 16.29
C ASP A 463 -19.55 -10.53 14.91
N LYS A 464 -20.89 -10.69 14.84
CA LYS A 464 -21.61 -10.74 13.55
C LYS A 464 -21.54 -9.40 12.79
N TYR A 465 -21.82 -8.28 13.45
CA TYR A 465 -21.82 -6.96 12.81
C TYR A 465 -20.41 -6.56 12.36
N TYR A 466 -19.40 -6.81 13.19
CA TYR A 466 -18.00 -6.58 12.86
C TYR A 466 -17.56 -7.33 11.60
N GLN A 467 -17.95 -8.59 11.43
CA GLN A 467 -17.63 -9.34 10.20
C GLN A 467 -18.32 -8.76 8.95
N ALA A 468 -19.52 -8.17 9.08
CA ALA A 468 -20.18 -7.47 7.98
C ALA A 468 -19.46 -6.14 7.64
N VAL A 469 -19.08 -5.35 8.64
CA VAL A 469 -18.29 -4.12 8.48
C VAL A 469 -16.93 -4.43 7.86
N LYS A 470 -16.23 -5.47 8.33
CA LYS A 470 -14.95 -5.90 7.76
C LYS A 470 -15.09 -6.36 6.31
N ALA A 471 -16.14 -7.12 5.99
CA ALA A 471 -16.43 -7.52 4.61
C ALA A 471 -16.85 -6.36 3.69
N ARG A 472 -17.28 -5.22 4.25
CA ARG A 472 -17.67 -4.01 3.50
C ARG A 472 -16.50 -3.05 3.27
N PHE A 473 -15.76 -2.69 4.33
CA PHE A 473 -14.84 -1.55 4.31
C PHE A 473 -13.34 -1.90 4.42
N TYR A 474 -12.95 -3.11 4.81
CA TYR A 474 -11.55 -3.39 5.19
C TYR A 474 -10.63 -3.63 3.99
N ASN A 475 -9.59 -2.81 3.87
CA ASN A 475 -8.52 -3.00 2.89
C ASN A 475 -7.38 -3.83 3.48
N ALA A 476 -7.36 -5.13 3.16
CA ALA A 476 -6.35 -6.08 3.65
C ALA A 476 -4.90 -5.82 3.17
N THR A 477 -4.69 -4.92 2.21
CA THR A 477 -3.33 -4.54 1.76
C THR A 477 -2.66 -3.60 2.77
N VAL A 478 -3.43 -2.72 3.40
CA VAL A 478 -2.96 -1.68 4.35
C VAL A 478 -3.44 -1.89 5.78
N ASN A 479 -4.33 -2.86 6.02
CA ASN A 479 -4.93 -3.21 7.31
C ASN A 479 -5.78 -2.09 7.97
N GLY A 480 -6.35 -1.18 7.18
CA GLY A 480 -7.29 -0.14 7.63
C GLY A 480 -8.65 -0.25 6.94
N PHE A 481 -9.60 0.58 7.36
CA PHE A 481 -10.95 0.64 6.77
C PHE A 481 -11.11 1.86 5.84
N SER A 482 -11.77 1.67 4.70
CA SER A 482 -12.27 2.76 3.85
C SER A 482 -13.31 3.58 4.61
N TRP A 483 -13.15 4.91 4.69
CA TRP A 483 -14.02 5.74 5.54
C TRP A 483 -15.49 5.79 5.08
N SER A 484 -15.75 5.60 3.77
CA SER A 484 -17.08 5.64 3.16
C SER A 484 -17.25 4.57 2.07
N TYR A 485 -18.50 4.15 1.90
CA TYR A 485 -19.00 3.28 0.84
C TYR A 485 -20.28 3.85 0.24
N ASN A 486 -20.31 3.97 -1.09
CA ASN A 486 -21.51 4.34 -1.82
C ASN A 486 -22.25 3.09 -2.34
N ALA A 487 -23.36 2.73 -1.69
CA ALA A 487 -24.13 1.53 -2.00
C ALA A 487 -24.88 1.57 -3.35
N THR A 488 -25.09 2.76 -3.91
CA THR A 488 -25.67 2.92 -5.26
C THR A 488 -24.67 2.55 -6.38
N THR A 489 -23.38 2.83 -6.19
CA THR A 489 -22.33 2.59 -7.20
C THR A 489 -21.43 1.40 -6.88
N GLY A 490 -21.41 0.93 -5.63
CA GLY A 490 -20.52 -0.12 -5.16
C GLY A 490 -19.07 0.34 -4.97
N ILE A 491 -18.84 1.65 -4.76
CA ILE A 491 -17.51 2.26 -4.65
C ILE A 491 -17.16 2.47 -3.18
N LEU A 492 -15.94 2.07 -2.80
CA LEU A 492 -15.29 2.44 -1.54
C LEU A 492 -14.39 3.65 -1.78
N GLU A 493 -14.32 4.55 -0.80
CA GLU A 493 -13.30 5.60 -0.79
C GLU A 493 -11.92 5.03 -0.47
N SER A 494 -10.88 5.55 -1.14
CA SER A 494 -9.52 4.99 -1.12
C SER A 494 -8.65 5.55 0.00
N GLY A 495 -9.21 5.72 1.20
CA GLY A 495 -8.53 6.22 2.39
C GLY A 495 -9.31 5.96 3.68
N SER A 496 -8.66 6.13 4.83
CA SER A 496 -9.25 5.97 6.17
C SER A 496 -9.43 7.31 6.90
N ALA A 497 -10.32 7.31 7.89
CA ALA A 497 -10.49 8.39 8.86
C ALA A 497 -10.03 7.88 10.24
N SER A 498 -9.04 8.54 10.83
CA SER A 498 -8.26 7.98 11.94
C SER A 498 -9.05 7.83 13.24
N ILE A 499 -10.09 8.64 13.47
CA ILE A 499 -11.03 8.47 14.58
C ILE A 499 -11.89 7.20 14.43
N ASP A 500 -12.19 6.76 13.21
CA ASP A 500 -13.03 5.59 12.99
C ASP A 500 -12.26 4.30 13.27
N ASP A 501 -11.00 4.22 12.81
CA ASP A 501 -10.06 3.16 13.17
C ASP A 501 -9.91 3.07 14.71
N LEU A 502 -9.69 4.20 15.40
CA LEU A 502 -9.65 4.24 16.88
C LEU A 502 -10.95 3.78 17.53
N ARG A 503 -12.12 4.20 17.02
CA ARG A 503 -13.43 3.86 17.61
C ARG A 503 -13.74 2.37 17.46
N ILE A 504 -13.35 1.75 16.34
CA ILE A 504 -13.46 0.30 16.12
C ILE A 504 -12.52 -0.46 17.08
N ILE A 505 -11.26 -0.02 17.21
CA ILE A 505 -10.29 -0.58 18.16
C ILE A 505 -10.81 -0.48 19.60
N GLN A 506 -11.32 0.69 20.01
CA GLN A 506 -11.92 0.91 21.33
C GLN A 506 -13.09 -0.06 21.58
N ALA A 507 -14.01 -0.20 20.63
CA ALA A 507 -15.17 -1.07 20.77
C ALA A 507 -14.77 -2.55 20.92
N MET A 508 -13.75 -3.02 20.19
CA MET A 508 -13.21 -4.37 20.35
C MET A 508 -12.59 -4.59 21.74
N LEU A 509 -11.84 -3.61 22.25
CA LEU A 509 -11.23 -3.66 23.58
C LEU A 509 -12.28 -3.69 24.70
N ILE A 510 -13.28 -2.80 24.64
CA ILE A 510 -14.40 -2.75 25.59
C ILE A 510 -15.16 -4.07 25.65
N LEU A 511 -15.39 -4.72 24.50
CA LEU A 511 -16.04 -6.04 24.49
C LEU A 511 -15.13 -7.12 25.06
N ASN A 512 -13.83 -7.12 24.73
CA ASN A 512 -12.93 -8.18 25.17
C ASN A 512 -12.72 -8.20 26.70
N GLU A 513 -12.79 -7.05 27.36
CA GLU A 513 -12.75 -6.98 28.83
C GLU A 513 -14.02 -7.59 29.47
N LYS A 514 -15.17 -7.54 28.78
CA LYS A 514 -16.44 -8.12 29.25
C LYS A 514 -16.58 -9.61 28.92
N ASP A 515 -16.05 -10.04 27.78
CA ASP A 515 -16.15 -11.40 27.25
C ASP A 515 -14.86 -11.72 26.49
N ASN A 516 -13.88 -12.30 27.18
CA ASN A 516 -12.51 -12.42 26.66
C ASN A 516 -12.38 -13.48 25.55
N ASN A 517 -11.97 -13.05 24.34
CA ASN A 517 -11.68 -13.91 23.20
C ASN A 517 -10.30 -13.59 22.61
N THR A 518 -9.40 -14.58 22.58
CA THR A 518 -8.05 -14.46 22.02
C THR A 518 -8.05 -14.08 20.52
N GLU A 519 -9.10 -14.42 19.77
CA GLU A 519 -9.25 -14.02 18.36
C GLU A 519 -9.49 -12.50 18.23
N ARG A 520 -10.27 -11.89 19.14
CA ARG A 520 -10.45 -10.43 19.16
C ARG A 520 -9.18 -9.70 19.56
N ILE A 521 -8.37 -10.24 20.48
CA ILE A 521 -7.05 -9.67 20.80
C ILE A 521 -6.06 -9.79 19.63
N SER A 522 -6.10 -10.89 18.86
CA SER A 522 -5.31 -11.01 17.63
C SER A 522 -5.75 -9.98 16.58
N GLU A 523 -7.06 -9.76 16.43
CA GLU A 523 -7.60 -8.80 15.48
C GLU A 523 -7.32 -7.35 15.87
N VAL A 524 -7.47 -6.98 17.16
CA VAL A 524 -7.04 -5.68 17.69
C VAL A 524 -5.56 -5.43 17.38
N ASN A 525 -4.69 -6.44 17.48
CA ASN A 525 -3.29 -6.30 17.10
C ASN A 525 -3.08 -6.04 15.60
N ASN A 526 -3.93 -6.59 14.72
CA ASN A 526 -3.92 -6.26 13.29
C ASN A 526 -4.34 -4.79 13.08
N LEU A 527 -5.49 -4.40 13.62
CA LEU A 527 -6.06 -3.05 13.47
C LEU A 527 -5.11 -1.96 14.00
N ILE A 528 -4.51 -2.17 15.18
CA ILE A 528 -3.53 -1.21 15.73
C ILE A 528 -2.30 -1.10 14.82
N SER A 529 -1.90 -2.16 14.14
CA SER A 529 -0.73 -2.12 13.24
C SER A 529 -1.05 -1.38 11.93
N GLY A 530 -2.28 -1.53 11.40
CA GLY A 530 -2.79 -0.69 10.31
C GLY A 530 -2.93 0.78 10.71
N PHE A 531 -3.53 1.04 11.89
CA PHE A 531 -3.65 2.39 12.46
C PHE A 531 -2.29 3.09 12.60
N ILE A 532 -1.24 2.42 13.08
CA ILE A 532 0.09 3.02 13.18
C ILE A 532 0.68 3.34 11.79
N GLY A 533 0.45 2.48 10.79
CA GLY A 533 0.96 2.70 9.43
C GLY A 533 0.20 3.77 8.63
N LEU A 534 -1.08 3.97 8.92
CA LEU A 534 -1.98 4.88 8.20
C LEU A 534 -2.17 6.22 8.92
N SER A 535 -2.45 6.18 10.22
CA SER A 535 -2.95 7.32 11.00
C SER A 535 -1.91 8.03 11.87
N LEU A 536 -0.70 7.48 12.00
CA LEU A 536 0.39 8.11 12.75
C LEU A 536 1.53 8.52 11.81
N ASN A 537 2.00 9.76 11.93
CA ASN A 537 3.07 10.28 11.09
C ASN A 537 4.48 9.79 11.51
N SER A 538 5.53 10.31 10.86
CA SER A 538 6.94 9.96 11.12
C SER A 538 7.37 10.05 12.59
N ASP A 539 6.74 10.95 13.35
CA ASP A 539 7.00 11.27 14.75
C ASP A 539 5.96 10.63 15.70
N TYR A 540 5.10 9.77 15.16
CA TYR A 540 3.96 9.07 15.79
C TYR A 540 2.78 9.98 16.21
N LEU A 541 2.74 11.22 15.74
CA LEU A 541 1.61 12.13 15.96
C LEU A 541 0.43 11.74 15.04
N MET A 542 -0.79 11.82 15.55
CA MET A 542 -2.00 11.39 14.84
C MET A 542 -2.42 12.40 13.77
N THR A 543 -2.73 11.94 12.56
CA THR A 543 -3.30 12.73 11.47
C THR A 543 -4.82 12.51 11.37
N ASP A 544 -5.53 13.34 10.58
CA ASP A 544 -6.98 13.15 10.38
C ASP A 544 -7.32 11.84 9.66
N GLY A 545 -6.43 11.42 8.76
CA GLY A 545 -6.59 10.25 7.92
C GLY A 545 -5.39 10.03 7.02
N SER A 546 -5.55 9.12 6.06
CA SER A 546 -4.61 8.89 4.98
C SER A 546 -5.30 8.29 3.76
N ASP A 547 -4.75 8.53 2.58
CA ASP A 547 -5.08 7.72 1.40
C ASP A 547 -4.29 6.40 1.41
N PHE A 548 -4.82 5.40 0.71
CA PHE A 548 -4.19 4.08 0.59
C PHE A 548 -3.02 4.03 -0.40
N SER A 549 -2.54 5.19 -0.90
CA SER A 549 -1.24 5.31 -1.55
C SER A 549 -0.12 5.69 -0.56
N GLY A 550 -0.47 6.07 0.67
CA GLY A 550 0.46 6.43 1.74
C GLY A 550 0.58 7.95 1.96
N HIS A 551 -0.30 8.77 1.37
CA HIS A 551 -0.37 10.19 1.72
C HIS A 551 -1.17 10.37 3.02
N GLN A 552 -0.54 10.95 4.04
CA GLN A 552 -1.18 11.28 5.32
C GLN A 552 -1.58 12.75 5.37
N GLU A 553 -2.71 13.04 5.99
CA GLU A 553 -3.19 14.42 6.15
C GLU A 553 -2.24 15.27 6.99
N SER A 554 -1.97 16.51 6.54
CA SER A 554 -1.06 17.42 7.26
C SER A 554 -1.72 18.21 8.40
N GLN A 555 -3.00 17.93 8.63
CA GLN A 555 -3.86 18.54 9.64
C GLN A 555 -4.45 17.46 10.56
N ILE A 556 -4.85 17.86 11.76
CA ILE A 556 -5.57 17.05 12.73
C ILE A 556 -6.74 17.84 13.33
N ARG A 557 -7.92 17.23 13.32
CA ARG A 557 -9.09 17.59 14.14
C ARG A 557 -8.82 17.26 15.59
N LEU A 558 -8.98 18.24 16.48
CA LEU A 558 -8.74 18.02 17.91
C LEU A 558 -9.71 17.00 18.52
N ASP A 559 -10.89 16.83 17.92
CA ASP A 559 -11.89 15.83 18.29
C ASP A 559 -11.55 14.40 17.87
N TYR A 560 -10.68 14.19 16.87
CA TYR A 560 -10.23 12.86 16.46
C TYR A 560 -9.25 12.24 17.47
N ILE A 561 -8.58 13.07 18.28
CA ILE A 561 -7.52 12.65 19.21
C ILE A 561 -8.14 12.02 20.48
N ASP A 562 -8.54 10.74 20.41
CA ASP A 562 -8.92 9.97 21.61
C ASP A 562 -7.69 9.53 22.40
N LEU A 563 -7.24 10.41 23.30
CA LEU A 563 -6.07 10.21 24.15
C LEU A 563 -6.09 8.90 24.95
N SER A 564 -7.26 8.32 25.28
CA SER A 564 -7.32 7.06 26.04
C SER A 564 -6.98 5.85 25.17
N VAL A 565 -7.49 5.81 23.94
CA VAL A 565 -7.18 4.75 22.96
C VAL A 565 -5.75 4.90 22.47
N LEU A 566 -5.30 6.14 22.22
CA LEU A 566 -3.90 6.42 21.91
C LEU A 566 -2.98 5.99 23.06
N GLN A 567 -3.32 6.26 24.33
CA GLN A 567 -2.51 5.80 25.47
C GLN A 567 -2.41 4.27 25.52
N TYR A 568 -3.50 3.54 25.28
CA TYR A 568 -3.48 2.08 25.19
C TYR A 568 -2.57 1.59 24.05
N ILE A 569 -2.72 2.15 22.84
CA ILE A 569 -1.90 1.81 21.66
C ILE A 569 -0.42 2.07 21.92
N TYR A 570 -0.12 3.24 22.49
CA TYR A 570 1.24 3.66 22.82
C TYR A 570 1.90 2.75 23.85
N GLU A 571 1.18 2.29 24.89
CA GLU A 571 1.77 1.36 25.86
C GLU A 571 1.92 -0.05 25.28
N LEU A 572 0.87 -0.59 24.64
CA LEU A 572 0.89 -1.94 24.05
C LEU A 572 2.03 -2.13 23.05
N LYS A 573 2.31 -1.11 22.23
CA LYS A 573 3.38 -1.12 21.22
C LYS A 573 4.68 -0.42 21.70
N GLY A 574 4.69 0.10 22.92
CA GLY A 574 5.81 0.82 23.54
C GLY A 574 6.33 2.05 22.78
N LEU A 575 5.41 2.81 22.18
CA LEU A 575 5.70 4.04 21.42
C LEU A 575 6.23 5.16 22.32
N ASN A 576 6.86 6.16 21.68
CA ASN A 576 7.42 7.34 22.34
C ASN A 576 6.35 8.18 23.07
N THR A 577 6.25 8.07 24.39
CA THR A 577 5.26 8.79 25.20
C THR A 577 5.34 10.32 25.13
N ASN A 578 6.44 10.90 24.61
CA ASN A 578 6.49 12.33 24.33
C ASN A 578 5.48 12.75 23.25
N ALA A 579 5.26 11.92 22.21
CA ALA A 579 4.30 12.24 21.16
C ALA A 579 2.85 12.22 21.70
N LEU A 580 2.53 11.35 22.67
CA LEU A 580 1.24 11.38 23.39
C LEU A 580 1.08 12.64 24.26
N GLN A 581 2.16 13.13 24.88
CA GLN A 581 2.14 14.41 25.60
C GLN A 581 2.04 15.61 24.65
N GLU A 582 2.58 15.50 23.44
CA GLU A 582 2.44 16.51 22.38
C GLU A 582 1.02 16.54 21.81
N GLN A 583 0.40 15.39 21.54
CA GLN A 583 -1.03 15.27 21.21
C GLN A 583 -1.91 15.95 22.28
N LEU A 584 -1.68 15.65 23.56
CA LEU A 584 -2.37 16.29 24.67
C LEU A 584 -2.13 17.81 24.71
N SER A 585 -0.90 18.26 24.49
CA SER A 585 -0.55 19.69 24.41
C SER A 585 -1.24 20.38 23.22
N ILE A 586 -1.38 19.71 22.08
CA ILE A 586 -2.09 20.23 20.91
C ILE A 586 -3.58 20.45 21.26
N ILE A 587 -4.23 19.50 21.93
CA ILE A 587 -5.61 19.68 22.42
C ILE A 587 -5.71 20.80 23.47
N GLU A 588 -4.86 20.79 24.51
CA GLU A 588 -4.91 21.77 25.61
C GLU A 588 -4.69 23.22 25.09
N ASN A 589 -3.82 23.43 24.10
CA ASN A 589 -3.63 24.73 23.43
C ASN A 589 -4.73 25.08 22.40
N GLY A 590 -5.62 24.13 22.07
CA GLY A 590 -6.84 24.36 21.29
C GLY A 590 -7.89 25.21 22.01
N TYR A 591 -7.82 25.31 23.34
CA TYR A 591 -8.76 26.03 24.20
C TYR A 591 -8.89 27.53 23.87
N LEU A 592 -10.11 28.08 23.94
CA LEU A 592 -10.41 29.49 23.67
C LEU A 592 -10.33 30.40 24.90
N GLY A 593 -10.48 29.86 26.12
CA GLY A 593 -10.43 30.60 27.38
C GLY A 593 -11.75 30.66 28.15
N ASP A 594 -11.68 30.98 29.44
CA ASP A 594 -12.78 30.82 30.41
C ASP A 594 -14.08 31.59 30.08
N ASP A 595 -14.02 32.70 29.32
CA ASP A 595 -15.20 33.49 28.90
C ASP A 595 -16.09 32.72 27.90
N PHE A 596 -15.48 31.88 27.06
CA PHE A 596 -16.18 30.93 26.18
C PHE A 596 -15.37 29.62 26.13
N PRO A 597 -15.58 28.70 27.11
CA PRO A 597 -14.62 27.65 27.45
C PRO A 597 -14.72 26.42 26.53
N TRP A 598 -14.53 26.66 25.24
CA TRP A 598 -14.65 25.75 24.11
C TRP A 598 -13.30 25.61 23.39
N TYR A 599 -13.20 24.70 22.42
CA TYR A 599 -11.96 24.35 21.72
C TYR A 599 -12.09 24.62 20.21
N LYS A 600 -10.98 25.00 19.58
CA LYS A 600 -10.85 25.12 18.11
C LYS A 600 -10.97 23.74 17.45
N THR A 601 -11.35 23.70 16.18
CA THR A 601 -11.55 22.43 15.47
C THR A 601 -10.24 21.78 15.04
N PHE A 602 -9.30 22.52 14.45
CA PHE A 602 -8.12 21.93 13.79
C PHE A 602 -6.78 22.49 14.28
N TYR A 603 -5.73 21.69 14.11
CA TYR A 603 -4.31 22.08 14.20
C TYR A 603 -3.55 21.58 12.95
N ASP A 604 -2.76 22.45 12.33
CA ASP A 604 -1.94 22.15 11.14
C ASP A 604 -0.48 21.93 11.55
N TYR A 605 0.08 20.75 11.22
CA TYR A 605 1.44 20.37 11.63
C TYR A 605 2.55 21.12 10.87
N ASN A 606 2.29 21.55 9.63
CA ASN A 606 3.27 22.25 8.79
C ASN A 606 3.53 23.69 9.25
N THR A 607 2.53 24.33 9.85
CA THR A 607 2.54 25.74 10.25
C THR A 607 2.53 25.94 11.76
N GLY A 608 2.11 24.94 12.53
CA GLY A 608 1.91 25.05 13.97
C GLY A 608 0.75 25.97 14.36
N LEU A 609 -0.24 26.13 13.47
CA LEU A 609 -1.38 27.03 13.64
C LEU A 609 -2.69 26.27 13.85
N TYR A 610 -3.62 26.92 14.52
CA TYR A 610 -4.98 26.42 14.74
C TYR A 610 -5.97 27.13 13.82
N SER A 611 -6.97 26.40 13.35
CA SER A 611 -8.10 26.95 12.60
C SER A 611 -9.46 26.51 13.17
N LEU A 612 -10.50 27.19 12.70
CA LEU A 612 -11.89 26.94 13.02
C LEU A 612 -12.57 26.21 11.84
N ASN A 613 -13.89 26.03 11.90
CA ASN A 613 -14.66 25.31 10.88
C ASN A 613 -14.54 25.94 9.48
N GLU A 614 -14.75 25.12 8.44
CA GLU A 614 -14.76 25.51 7.02
C GLU A 614 -15.76 26.64 6.72
N VAL A 615 -16.85 26.73 7.50
CA VAL A 615 -17.88 27.77 7.38
C VAL A 615 -17.48 29.02 8.18
N GLU A 616 -16.86 29.98 7.49
CA GLU A 616 -16.65 31.39 7.89
C GLU A 616 -16.18 31.64 9.34
N GLY A 617 -15.35 30.76 9.90
CA GLY A 617 -14.72 30.98 11.21
C GLY A 617 -15.62 30.76 12.42
N THR A 618 -16.60 29.85 12.29
CA THR A 618 -17.45 29.38 13.39
C THR A 618 -16.86 28.13 14.07
N LEU A 619 -17.39 27.78 15.25
CA LEU A 619 -17.18 26.51 15.92
C LEU A 619 -18.41 25.63 15.73
N ASN A 620 -18.21 24.40 15.26
CA ASN A 620 -19.16 23.31 15.47
C ASN A 620 -19.01 22.80 16.91
N ILE A 621 -20.12 22.76 17.64
CA ILE A 621 -20.15 22.39 19.05
C ILE A 621 -20.03 20.88 19.28
N THR A 622 -20.41 20.05 18.30
CA THR A 622 -20.24 18.60 18.38
C THR A 622 -18.76 18.21 18.41
N ASP A 623 -17.95 18.80 17.54
CA ASP A 623 -16.49 18.62 17.51
C ASP A 623 -15.88 18.92 18.89
N SER A 624 -16.11 20.14 19.39
CA SER A 624 -15.54 20.55 20.68
C SER A 624 -16.17 19.85 21.90
N LEU A 625 -17.34 19.20 21.77
CA LEU A 625 -17.86 18.29 22.82
C LEU A 625 -17.09 16.96 22.82
N LEU A 626 -16.74 16.42 21.66
CA LEU A 626 -15.91 15.21 21.56
C LEU A 626 -14.48 15.48 22.07
N VAL A 627 -13.93 16.68 21.85
CA VAL A 627 -12.71 17.16 22.55
C VAL A 627 -12.88 17.12 24.08
N MET A 628 -13.98 17.65 24.61
CA MET A 628 -14.26 17.64 26.05
C MET A 628 -14.39 16.21 26.60
N LEU A 629 -14.96 15.29 25.83
CA LEU A 629 -15.06 13.87 26.18
C LEU A 629 -13.68 13.19 26.20
N ASN A 630 -12.85 13.40 25.19
CA ASN A 630 -11.51 12.81 25.12
C ASN A 630 -10.61 13.34 26.25
N LEU A 631 -10.70 14.63 26.57
CA LEU A 631 -10.07 15.21 27.76
C LEU A 631 -10.66 14.69 29.08
N ALA A 632 -11.98 14.39 29.14
CA ALA A 632 -12.59 13.83 30.34
C ALA A 632 -12.06 12.41 30.65
N LYS A 633 -11.93 11.54 29.64
CA LYS A 633 -11.42 10.16 29.78
C LYS A 633 -10.06 10.10 30.49
N VAL A 634 -9.18 11.07 30.21
CA VAL A 634 -7.83 11.18 30.81
C VAL A 634 -7.74 12.18 31.97
N GLY A 635 -8.87 12.66 32.51
CA GLY A 635 -8.90 13.56 33.68
C GLY A 635 -8.39 14.98 33.43
N LYS A 636 -8.44 15.46 32.18
CA LYS A 636 -7.94 16.78 31.72
C LYS A 636 -9.03 17.80 31.36
N LEU A 637 -10.32 17.44 31.45
CA LEU A 637 -11.42 18.37 31.16
C LEU A 637 -11.34 19.64 32.01
N GLN A 638 -11.33 20.80 31.36
CA GLN A 638 -11.27 22.10 32.03
C GLN A 638 -12.52 22.36 32.88
N THR A 639 -12.32 22.84 34.11
CA THR A 639 -13.40 23.11 35.07
C THR A 639 -14.38 24.17 34.57
N ALA A 640 -13.90 25.17 33.80
CA ALA A 640 -14.74 26.17 33.18
C ALA A 640 -15.68 25.56 32.13
N SER A 641 -15.19 24.66 31.27
CA SER A 641 -16.01 23.92 30.30
C SER A 641 -17.11 23.11 31.00
N LEU A 642 -16.75 22.35 32.04
CA LEU A 642 -17.70 21.56 32.82
C LEU A 642 -18.81 22.43 33.46
N ASN A 643 -18.46 23.59 34.03
CA ASN A 643 -19.44 24.50 34.60
C ASN A 643 -20.35 25.10 33.52
N TRP A 644 -19.80 25.45 32.35
CA TRP A 644 -20.58 25.96 31.23
C TRP A 644 -21.61 24.93 30.74
N LEU A 645 -21.22 23.65 30.63
CA LEU A 645 -22.16 22.57 30.30
C LEU A 645 -23.30 22.50 31.32
N LYS A 646 -23.00 22.55 32.63
CA LYS A 646 -24.01 22.51 33.71
C LYS A 646 -25.03 23.64 33.64
N ASP A 647 -24.59 24.87 33.37
CA ASP A 647 -25.48 26.03 33.30
C ASP A 647 -26.40 26.01 32.05
N ASN A 648 -25.98 25.37 30.95
CA ASN A 648 -26.70 25.40 29.66
C ASN A 648 -27.50 24.12 29.33
N THR A 649 -27.09 22.95 29.84
CA THR A 649 -27.68 21.64 29.46
C THR A 649 -29.18 21.59 29.71
N LYS A 650 -29.60 21.87 30.96
CA LYS A 650 -30.99 21.73 31.43
C LYS A 650 -32.00 22.60 30.67
N ASN A 651 -31.53 23.69 30.06
CA ASN A 651 -32.38 24.69 29.40
C ASN A 651 -32.39 24.55 27.87
N GLU A 652 -31.72 23.53 27.33
CA GLU A 652 -31.57 23.31 25.89
C GLU A 652 -30.91 24.53 25.18
N THR A 653 -29.92 25.15 25.83
CA THR A 653 -29.19 26.32 25.31
C THR A 653 -27.78 26.02 24.80
N ILE A 654 -27.47 24.75 24.58
CA ILE A 654 -26.28 24.32 23.82
C ILE A 654 -26.72 24.23 22.36
N TYR A 655 -26.25 25.15 21.51
CA TYR A 655 -26.65 25.26 20.11
C TYR A 655 -25.58 24.67 19.17
N ASN A 656 -25.91 24.41 17.91
CA ASN A 656 -24.99 23.71 16.99
C ASN A 656 -23.73 24.50 16.64
N ASN A 657 -23.86 25.81 16.36
CA ASN A 657 -22.72 26.65 15.96
C ASN A 657 -22.59 27.95 16.75
N TYR A 658 -21.35 28.36 17.04
CA TYR A 658 -21.00 29.58 17.74
C TYR A 658 -19.85 30.34 17.06
N TYR A 659 -19.81 31.65 17.22
CA TYR A 659 -18.60 32.45 17.00
C TYR A 659 -17.64 32.31 18.21
N PRO A 660 -16.33 32.55 18.05
CA PRO A 660 -15.35 32.43 19.14
C PRO A 660 -15.55 33.37 20.34
N ASP A 661 -16.45 34.35 20.25
CA ASP A 661 -16.83 35.24 21.35
C ASP A 661 -18.02 34.72 22.19
N GLY A 662 -18.51 33.51 21.90
CA GLY A 662 -19.65 32.90 22.56
C GLY A 662 -21.02 33.37 22.03
N THR A 663 -21.06 34.14 20.94
CA THR A 663 -22.31 34.45 20.23
C THR A 663 -22.77 33.23 19.41
N PRO A 664 -23.96 32.65 19.65
CA PRO A 664 -24.47 31.57 18.83
C PRO A 664 -24.88 32.08 17.44
N VAL A 665 -24.55 31.32 16.39
CA VAL A 665 -24.84 31.64 14.99
C VAL A 665 -26.34 31.48 14.73
N GLU A 666 -26.91 30.37 15.18
CA GLU A 666 -28.34 30.09 15.21
C GLU A 666 -28.77 29.45 16.54
N LYS A 667 -30.03 29.00 16.64
CA LYS A 667 -30.61 28.42 17.87
C LYS A 667 -31.29 27.07 17.66
N ASN A 668 -30.71 26.25 16.80
CA ASN A 668 -30.99 24.81 16.73
C ASN A 668 -29.96 24.04 17.59
N THR A 669 -30.22 22.77 17.82
CA THR A 669 -29.36 21.82 18.54
C THR A 669 -29.50 20.45 17.89
N ALA A 670 -28.57 19.54 18.14
CA ALA A 670 -28.69 18.12 17.79
C ALA A 670 -28.88 17.26 19.03
N ALA A 671 -29.29 16.00 18.85
CA ALA A 671 -29.36 15.03 19.95
C ALA A 671 -27.96 14.53 20.34
N SER A 672 -27.04 14.39 19.38
CA SER A 672 -25.62 14.13 19.64
C SER A 672 -24.99 15.14 20.61
N THR A 673 -25.40 16.41 20.56
CA THR A 673 -24.97 17.46 21.50
C THR A 673 -25.20 17.05 22.96
N TYR A 674 -26.42 16.68 23.33
CA TYR A 674 -26.72 16.26 24.71
C TYR A 674 -26.28 14.83 25.02
N ALA A 675 -26.13 13.98 23.99
CA ALA A 675 -25.54 12.66 24.15
C ALA A 675 -24.06 12.73 24.56
N TYR A 676 -23.26 13.60 23.94
CA TYR A 676 -21.88 13.81 24.37
C TYR A 676 -21.80 14.46 25.76
N VAL A 677 -22.72 15.38 26.13
CA VAL A 677 -22.80 15.87 27.52
C VAL A 677 -23.10 14.74 28.51
N ALA A 678 -24.01 13.82 28.18
CA ALA A 678 -24.29 12.64 29.00
C ALA A 678 -23.06 11.72 29.09
N GLN A 679 -22.36 11.44 27.99
CA GLN A 679 -21.12 10.65 27.99
C GLN A 679 -20.03 11.33 28.86
N ILE A 680 -19.80 12.64 28.72
CA ILE A 680 -18.87 13.42 29.56
C ILE A 680 -19.26 13.29 31.04
N ALA A 681 -20.54 13.51 31.37
CA ALA A 681 -21.05 13.43 32.73
C ALA A 681 -20.92 12.03 33.33
N SER A 682 -21.10 10.98 32.51
CA SER A 682 -20.86 9.60 32.88
C SER A 682 -19.38 9.35 33.22
N VAL A 683 -18.44 9.79 32.37
CA VAL A 683 -16.99 9.65 32.58
C VAL A 683 -16.50 10.34 33.87
N ILE A 684 -17.02 11.52 34.19
CA ILE A 684 -16.56 12.30 35.37
C ILE A 684 -17.35 12.01 36.66
N ASN A 685 -18.24 11.01 36.66
CA ASN A 685 -19.11 10.63 37.78
C ASN A 685 -20.13 11.73 38.21
N ASP A 686 -20.66 12.54 37.27
CA ASP A 686 -21.64 13.60 37.56
C ASP A 686 -23.08 13.20 37.19
N GLU A 687 -23.69 12.41 38.08
CA GLU A 687 -25.08 11.93 37.99
C GLU A 687 -26.10 13.06 37.74
N ALA A 688 -25.83 14.28 38.22
CA ALA A 688 -26.74 15.42 38.09
C ALA A 688 -26.72 16.01 36.66
N LEU A 689 -25.53 16.24 36.10
CA LEU A 689 -25.37 16.66 34.71
C LEU A 689 -25.87 15.57 33.75
N TYR A 690 -25.57 14.31 34.03
CA TYR A 690 -26.06 13.16 33.27
C TYR A 690 -27.60 13.13 33.23
N THR A 691 -28.24 13.28 34.39
CA THR A 691 -29.71 13.30 34.51
C THR A 691 -30.32 14.46 33.74
N ASP A 692 -29.73 15.66 33.79
CA ASP A 692 -30.25 16.80 33.04
C ASP A 692 -30.07 16.63 31.52
N ALA A 693 -28.96 16.06 31.06
CA ALA A 693 -28.76 15.73 29.64
C ALA A 693 -29.74 14.66 29.14
N VAL A 694 -29.89 13.55 29.86
CA VAL A 694 -30.83 12.47 29.52
C VAL A 694 -32.29 12.95 29.51
N ASN A 695 -32.66 13.90 30.37
CA ASN A 695 -34.00 14.49 30.35
C ASN A 695 -34.25 15.34 29.08
N VAL A 696 -33.23 15.97 28.50
CA VAL A 696 -33.35 16.62 27.17
C VAL A 696 -33.50 15.57 26.08
N LEU A 697 -32.61 14.57 26.06
CA LEU A 697 -32.63 13.48 25.06
C LEU A 697 -33.99 12.78 24.98
N LYS A 698 -34.63 12.50 26.12
CA LYS A 698 -35.95 11.84 26.17
C LYS A 698 -37.08 12.67 25.55
N ASN A 699 -36.92 13.98 25.41
CA ASN A 699 -37.85 14.87 24.69
C ASN A 699 -37.56 14.94 23.18
N MET A 700 -36.35 14.56 22.75
CA MET A 700 -35.92 14.53 21.35
C MET A 700 -36.25 13.22 20.64
N LEU A 701 -36.70 12.19 21.37
CA LEU A 701 -37.13 10.93 20.77
C LEU A 701 -38.49 11.05 20.08
N ASP A 702 -38.64 10.46 18.89
CA ASP A 702 -39.95 10.26 18.28
C ASP A 702 -40.75 9.23 19.09
N ASN A 703 -41.88 9.67 19.63
CA ASN A 703 -42.78 8.88 20.46
C ASN A 703 -44.10 8.51 19.73
N ASP A 704 -44.26 8.84 18.44
CA ASP A 704 -45.42 8.40 17.65
C ASP A 704 -45.22 6.96 17.17
N ALA A 705 -45.85 6.00 17.84
CA ALA A 705 -45.79 4.57 17.48
C ALA A 705 -46.45 4.21 16.12
N THR A 706 -46.85 5.20 15.30
CA THR A 706 -47.24 5.03 13.90
C THR A 706 -46.22 5.61 12.90
N SER A 707 -45.21 6.32 13.39
CA SER A 707 -44.06 6.80 12.62
C SER A 707 -43.11 5.65 12.28
N PRO A 708 -42.51 5.61 11.06
CA PRO A 708 -41.39 4.71 10.79
C PRO A 708 -40.13 5.10 11.60
N LEU A 709 -40.09 6.32 12.14
CA LEU A 709 -38.96 6.87 12.91
C LEU A 709 -39.14 6.66 14.44
N PHE A 710 -40.18 5.95 14.88
CA PHE A 710 -40.46 5.72 16.29
C PHE A 710 -39.24 5.17 17.06
N GLY A 711 -38.84 5.87 18.12
CA GLY A 711 -37.67 5.54 18.93
C GLY A 711 -36.37 6.24 18.51
N SER A 712 -36.29 6.82 17.32
CA SER A 712 -35.15 7.64 16.85
C SER A 712 -35.20 9.07 17.39
N THR A 713 -34.17 9.86 17.07
CA THR A 713 -34.00 11.29 17.38
C THR A 713 -34.54 12.23 16.29
N ALA A 714 -35.54 11.77 15.53
CA ALA A 714 -35.96 12.38 14.27
C ALA A 714 -36.39 13.85 14.33
N TYR A 715 -36.03 14.60 13.28
CA TYR A 715 -36.41 15.98 13.05
C TYR A 715 -36.88 16.19 11.60
N ASP A 716 -37.99 16.92 11.41
CA ASP A 716 -38.64 17.20 10.11
C ASP A 716 -38.83 15.98 9.17
N GLY A 717 -39.06 14.80 9.77
CA GLY A 717 -39.25 13.55 9.02
C GLY A 717 -37.96 12.85 8.58
N GLN A 718 -36.81 13.23 9.15
CA GLN A 718 -35.51 12.58 8.93
C GLN A 718 -34.85 12.18 10.25
N SER A 719 -33.98 11.17 10.24
CA SER A 719 -33.05 10.91 11.35
C SER A 719 -31.66 10.54 10.81
N ALA A 720 -30.62 10.93 11.56
CA ALA A 720 -29.22 10.68 11.23
C ALA A 720 -28.63 9.68 12.22
N ALA A 721 -27.99 8.61 11.71
CA ALA A 721 -27.48 7.51 12.51
C ALA A 721 -26.47 7.98 13.57
N PHE A 722 -25.66 9.00 13.25
CA PHE A 722 -24.75 9.65 14.20
C PHE A 722 -25.45 10.19 15.47
N ASN A 723 -26.65 10.77 15.34
CA ASN A 723 -27.43 11.23 16.50
C ASN A 723 -27.99 10.03 17.27
N ASP A 724 -28.63 9.11 16.56
CA ASP A 724 -29.30 7.94 17.14
C ASP A 724 -28.34 7.04 17.91
N LEU A 725 -27.17 6.77 17.33
CA LEU A 725 -26.15 5.92 17.94
C LEU A 725 -25.44 6.60 19.11
N ASN A 726 -25.18 7.91 19.05
CA ASN A 726 -24.66 8.62 20.22
C ASN A 726 -25.65 8.63 21.38
N VAL A 727 -26.95 8.78 21.11
CA VAL A 727 -27.99 8.66 22.14
C VAL A 727 -28.07 7.24 22.69
N LEU A 728 -27.92 6.20 21.86
CA LEU A 728 -27.85 4.82 22.34
C LEU A 728 -26.63 4.58 23.24
N VAL A 729 -25.44 5.05 22.84
CA VAL A 729 -24.22 5.02 23.67
C VAL A 729 -24.45 5.76 25.00
N ALA A 730 -25.09 6.93 24.98
CA ALA A 730 -25.42 7.71 26.16
C ALA A 730 -26.51 7.10 27.06
N PHE A 731 -27.39 6.24 26.55
CA PHE A 731 -28.38 5.52 27.37
C PHE A 731 -27.84 4.18 27.92
N LEU A 732 -26.86 3.58 27.23
CA LEU A 732 -26.15 2.38 27.68
C LEU A 732 -25.04 2.68 28.70
N SER A 733 -24.54 3.92 28.74
CA SER A 733 -23.45 4.37 29.61
C SER A 733 -23.73 4.14 31.09
#